data_AF-A0A7S0BQX5-F1
#
_entry.id   AF-A0A7S0BQX5-F1
#
_cell.length_a   1.000
_cell.length_b   1.000
_cell.length_c   1.000
_cell.angle_alpha   90.00
_cell.angle_beta   90.00
_cell.angle_gamma   90.00
#
_symmetry.space_group_name_H-M   'P 1'
#
loop_
_entity.id
_entity.type
_entity.pdbx_description
1 polymer ?
#
loop_
_entity_poly.entity_id
_entity_poly.type
_entity_poly.pdbx_seq_one_letter_code
_entity_poly.pdbx_strand_id
1 'polypeptide(L)'
;MRTFRFILGGILLGLFLNGIVDGVIIDRENIVNELVAESDQIQTPIDIDWIPGDVTRMLICDKRGIIFLMIDGELQPKPFLDIRSKVESNGSRGLFACLVDKDFSKNPYIYLSYVDNRVKSPSDRAKAGKIVKYRINSALTGATGEVVLVGKQFPPVSGCGSDKSIGRKDIICLDANQHNIGYLVQNPDNGEIFAGLGDAAVPSTFDNLPFRAFDLDFLVGKVLCIQRNGRGCRGNPFVRNGNLRENRGKVWSYGYRFPFRGNWDPVNKLPLTAHVGFARYESIVLTRKGLNFGWPCLEGPKENPKAATDPICKQIKSGKIELDDNRSLWDYDHNFGTSVTGVERLSSNKWPASMRNLLAVADYTKSWIKLIEVTRNGIVGKPQDLLSDVLGPVQVKQGPDGHLYYISILAQSVSRIRFELDTSRPEVVQILPPFGSSNAETTTPVEIKFSKRIDFDTVNRQRVRIVNAKNNKAVATSFSWDAARNTVVAQPNGRLARNTDYDVTVSGIKDNQGRAMAGTFRSSFKTGTGFSLYISDLDFVRAVNGKERVLRDKQPFQSAQKVQPPLSIRGTIYSKGLGVHAKSEVVVDLPQGCTRFQAYVGVDDLRRNLEEGELFFEVLADNRRVFYTENPTTKQGPAVYIDTRVAGARRVSFIMTKSARTGPAAAVGTWGDAQFRCGGYDTARPKVTKISPGQGLGINGSIDVTFSEPMDVASTVAATELLLPIALGGYDLGFTTTFSKSLKTMTIKPNQPLLHDTEYQLTIDGSAEDLSQNRLSGNVQRNLKTAAVAPAGERIGLVELVTRGRNPAANFRKTGGGGGTGTRVRQFNNGIAMTGYSVATFQLPGSGCTSISFVAGKENARKDGETCRMKMFEATGPQGAEKSVFDQEFTDSTVSATVKNRRLTNARRLRLVVAKSPPAPGAVHCSWAAVQLTCGGQQVLLTKQEVVNRVGNALGINKRRSGQPIALRIPTTTGGGGAPTKIELKPNVEVKYITPGVCSTLNMRVDAKNGGSANVQLLSGNGRQLCQTGTLRSGTGRNISCNVRGVSRLTLKATGSGGVAEISNANFNCAKGSREPRCEFGNFPANFKVKDEVCYSATCYNFKGQVLPASAVSWVTKIIHCQALCHEHEEETTNGNRGCYTIPDHGDFFFMEFDVIARDGDAETVSTRQVRPQTVSVTVTTMPPGISVGVDSLAGPSPLKSIVIVGAKFTANVPSESGRNTFKFWDDNRNAPGDRPFQFNKAGTRTYNAVYTR
;
A
#
# COMPACT_ATOMS: atom_id res chain seq x y z
N MET A 1 -51.62 -62.96 1.44
CA MET A 1 -50.24 -63.51 1.38
C MET A 1 -49.67 -63.10 0.02
N ARG A 2 -48.59 -62.35 -0.16
CA ARG A 2 -47.48 -61.96 0.72
C ARG A 2 -46.88 -60.64 0.24
N THR A 3 -46.53 -59.85 1.25
CA THR A 3 -45.81 -58.58 1.31
C THR A 3 -44.27 -58.83 1.27
N PHE A 4 -43.47 -57.75 1.18
CA PHE A 4 -42.01 -57.62 1.40
C PHE A 4 -41.03 -57.85 0.22
N ARG A 5 -40.52 -56.75 -0.36
CA ARG A 5 -39.08 -56.33 -0.37
C ARG A 5 -38.83 -55.19 -1.38
N PHE A 6 -39.02 -53.96 -0.94
CA PHE A 6 -38.35 -52.75 -1.44
C PHE A 6 -38.03 -51.89 -0.19
N ILE A 7 -36.97 -51.07 -0.26
CA ILE A 7 -36.28 -50.33 0.83
C ILE A 7 -35.05 -51.09 1.36
N LEU A 8 -33.90 -50.90 0.67
CA LEU A 8 -32.59 -50.64 1.31
C LEU A 8 -31.45 -50.27 0.32
N GLY A 9 -31.70 -50.14 -0.99
CA GLY A 9 -30.63 -49.91 -1.99
C GLY A 9 -30.43 -48.48 -2.52
N GLY A 10 -31.28 -47.51 -2.14
CA GLY A 10 -31.37 -46.21 -2.84
C GLY A 10 -30.77 -44.97 -2.14
N ILE A 11 -30.19 -45.10 -0.94
CA ILE A 11 -29.73 -43.95 -0.13
C ILE A 11 -28.20 -43.78 -0.10
N LEU A 12 -27.44 -44.72 -0.66
CA LEU A 12 -25.96 -44.70 -0.60
C LEU A 12 -25.24 -44.19 -1.86
N LEU A 13 -25.96 -43.81 -2.92
CA LEU A 13 -25.34 -43.33 -4.17
C LEU A 13 -25.57 -41.82 -4.46
N GLY A 14 -26.27 -41.10 -3.58
CA GLY A 14 -26.55 -39.67 -3.71
C GLY A 14 -25.71 -38.73 -2.83
N LEU A 15 -24.80 -39.27 -2.00
CA LEU A 15 -24.03 -38.50 -1.00
C LEU A 15 -22.52 -38.39 -1.28
N PHE A 16 -22.04 -38.78 -2.47
CA PHE A 16 -20.61 -38.73 -2.81
C PHE A 16 -20.24 -37.80 -3.98
N LEU A 17 -21.16 -36.95 -4.48
CA LEU A 17 -20.88 -36.06 -5.61
C LEU A 17 -21.06 -34.55 -5.36
N ASN A 18 -21.29 -34.11 -4.11
CA ASN A 18 -21.31 -32.67 -3.75
C ASN A 18 -20.39 -32.32 -2.57
N GLY A 19 -19.33 -33.10 -2.34
CA GLY A 19 -18.46 -32.95 -1.17
C GLY A 19 -16.99 -32.65 -1.49
N ILE A 20 -16.67 -31.76 -2.43
CA ILE A 20 -15.30 -31.19 -2.56
C ILE A 20 -15.39 -29.75 -3.09
N VAL A 21 -15.75 -28.78 -2.24
CA VAL A 21 -15.36 -27.36 -2.46
C VAL A 21 -15.07 -26.61 -1.14
N ASP A 22 -14.90 -27.32 -0.01
CA ASP A 22 -14.32 -26.70 1.18
C ASP A 22 -12.81 -26.94 1.13
N GLY A 23 -12.06 -25.93 0.66
CA GLY A 23 -10.61 -25.98 0.63
C GLY A 23 -10.03 -26.29 2.01
N VAL A 24 -8.87 -26.95 2.06
CA VAL A 24 -8.20 -27.37 3.31
C VAL A 24 -8.00 -26.16 4.23
N ILE A 25 -8.83 -25.95 5.26
CA ILE A 25 -8.63 -24.84 6.19
C ILE A 25 -7.43 -25.17 7.09
N ILE A 26 -6.38 -24.37 6.97
CA ILE A 26 -5.19 -24.49 7.80
C ILE A 26 -5.45 -23.82 9.14
N ASP A 27 -5.48 -24.63 10.19
CA ASP A 27 -5.48 -24.12 11.55
C ASP A 27 -4.05 -23.80 11.98
N ARG A 28 -3.74 -22.51 12.07
CA ARG A 28 -2.41 -22.03 12.47
C ARG A 28 -2.08 -22.34 13.93
N GLU A 29 -3.05 -22.70 14.76
CA GLU A 29 -2.79 -23.13 16.14
C GLU A 29 -1.98 -24.42 16.19
N ASN A 30 -2.08 -25.23 15.13
CA ASN A 30 -1.30 -26.45 14.98
C ASN A 30 0.10 -26.19 14.38
N ILE A 31 0.47 -24.93 14.13
CA ILE A 31 1.75 -24.56 13.52
C ILE A 31 2.66 -23.96 14.58
N VAL A 32 3.77 -24.62 14.84
CA VAL A 32 4.81 -24.12 15.73
C VAL A 32 5.97 -23.60 14.90
N ASN A 33 6.35 -22.35 15.14
CA ASN A 33 7.53 -21.70 14.57
C ASN A 33 8.65 -21.63 15.62
N GLU A 34 9.78 -22.25 15.33
CA GLU A 34 10.90 -22.45 16.24
C GLU A 34 12.18 -21.86 15.65
N LEU A 35 12.88 -21.01 16.41
CA LEU A 35 14.19 -20.51 16.02
C LEU A 35 15.22 -21.63 16.13
N VAL A 36 15.92 -21.93 15.03
CA VAL A 36 16.94 -22.98 14.96
C VAL A 36 18.35 -22.41 15.06
N ALA A 37 18.60 -21.29 14.39
CA ALA A 37 19.92 -20.67 14.36
C ALA A 37 19.82 -19.15 14.37
N GLU A 38 20.56 -18.53 15.28
CA GLU A 38 20.85 -17.09 15.32
C GLU A 38 22.25 -16.91 15.92
N SER A 39 23.09 -16.08 15.29
CA SER A 39 24.43 -15.75 15.77
C SER A 39 24.92 -14.47 15.11
N ASP A 40 25.72 -13.69 15.82
CA ASP A 40 26.46 -12.52 15.30
C ASP A 40 27.37 -12.84 14.11
N GLN A 41 27.80 -14.10 13.98
CA GLN A 41 28.58 -14.58 12.85
C GLN A 41 27.73 -14.70 11.58
N ILE A 42 26.46 -15.06 11.70
CA ILE A 42 25.51 -15.22 10.60
C ILE A 42 24.93 -13.83 10.31
N GLN A 43 25.21 -13.25 9.13
CA GLN A 43 24.79 -11.87 8.83
C GLN A 43 23.91 -11.72 7.61
N THR A 44 24.04 -12.65 6.66
CA THR A 44 23.23 -12.70 5.45
C THR A 44 22.98 -14.14 5.05
N PRO A 45 22.32 -14.95 5.90
CA PRO A 45 22.02 -16.33 5.57
C PRO A 45 21.12 -16.37 4.33
N ILE A 46 21.43 -17.27 3.40
CA ILE A 46 20.86 -17.25 2.06
C ILE A 46 20.38 -18.63 1.62
N ASP A 47 21.02 -19.71 2.11
CA ASP A 47 20.64 -21.09 1.82
C ASP A 47 21.05 -22.03 2.95
N ILE A 48 20.45 -23.22 3.00
CA ILE A 48 20.77 -24.28 3.96
C ILE A 48 20.78 -25.65 3.30
N ASP A 49 21.61 -26.55 3.81
CA ASP A 49 21.57 -27.97 3.44
C ASP A 49 22.08 -28.87 4.57
N TRP A 50 21.88 -30.18 4.45
CA TRP A 50 22.30 -31.15 5.47
C TRP A 50 23.31 -32.14 4.92
N ILE A 51 24.10 -32.75 5.80
CA ILE A 51 24.92 -33.91 5.43
C ILE A 51 23.99 -35.12 5.27
N PRO A 52 23.88 -35.74 4.08
CA PRO A 52 22.98 -36.88 3.88
C PRO A 52 23.30 -38.04 4.82
N GLY A 53 22.27 -38.56 5.49
CA GLY A 53 22.40 -39.63 6.49
C GLY A 53 22.73 -39.13 7.91
N ASP A 54 22.94 -37.83 8.10
CA ASP A 54 23.23 -37.23 9.39
C ASP A 54 22.39 -35.95 9.61
N VAL A 55 21.22 -36.14 10.22
CA VAL A 55 20.25 -35.06 10.46
C VAL A 55 20.72 -34.02 11.47
N THR A 56 21.76 -34.31 12.27
CA THR A 56 22.26 -33.38 13.29
C THR A 56 23.15 -32.31 12.69
N ARG A 57 23.70 -32.54 11.49
CA ARG A 57 24.61 -31.63 10.82
C ARG A 57 23.92 -30.82 9.73
N MET A 58 23.76 -29.54 10.01
CA MET A 58 23.22 -28.55 9.07
C MET A 58 24.33 -27.58 8.64
N LEU A 59 24.38 -27.28 7.35
CA LEU A 59 25.22 -26.25 6.75
C LEU A 59 24.37 -25.02 6.50
N ILE A 60 24.85 -23.85 6.96
CA ILE A 60 24.21 -22.56 6.76
C ILE A 60 25.09 -21.72 5.85
N CYS A 61 24.56 -21.32 4.70
CA CYS A 61 25.30 -20.61 3.68
C CYS A 61 24.97 -19.13 3.75
N ASP A 62 26.01 -18.31 3.84
CA ASP A 62 25.92 -16.88 3.99
C ASP A 62 26.38 -16.19 2.71
N LYS A 63 25.59 -15.23 2.23
CA LYS A 63 25.80 -14.47 0.99
C LYS A 63 27.21 -13.89 0.85
N ARG A 64 27.89 -13.60 1.96
CA ARG A 64 29.27 -13.09 1.98
C ARG A 64 30.28 -14.10 1.43
N GLY A 65 29.96 -15.39 1.39
CA GLY A 65 30.89 -16.46 1.00
C GLY A 65 31.41 -17.27 2.18
N ILE A 66 30.63 -17.39 3.25
CA ILE A 66 30.94 -18.26 4.40
C ILE A 66 29.89 -19.37 4.44
N ILE A 67 30.32 -20.59 4.75
CA ILE A 67 29.46 -21.71 5.10
C ILE A 67 29.75 -22.06 6.55
N PHE A 68 28.73 -21.99 7.39
CA PHE A 68 28.80 -22.40 8.78
C PHE A 68 28.34 -23.84 8.94
N LEU A 69 28.89 -24.53 9.94
CA LEU A 69 28.44 -25.84 10.37
C LEU A 69 27.68 -25.69 11.67
N MET A 70 26.52 -26.34 11.76
CA MET A 70 25.77 -26.53 12.98
C MET A 70 25.70 -28.03 13.28
N ILE A 71 25.90 -28.41 14.54
CA ILE A 71 25.83 -29.79 15.02
C ILE A 71 24.86 -29.80 16.20
N ASP A 72 23.80 -30.60 16.13
CA ASP A 72 22.80 -30.75 17.21
C ASP A 72 22.21 -29.40 17.69
N GLY A 73 22.00 -28.47 16.75
CA GLY A 73 21.48 -27.12 17.05
C GLY A 73 22.55 -26.11 17.48
N GLU A 74 23.80 -26.53 17.68
CA GLU A 74 24.90 -25.64 18.08
C GLU A 74 25.77 -25.22 16.89
N LEU A 75 25.90 -23.90 16.70
CA LEU A 75 26.76 -23.33 15.68
C LEU A 75 28.24 -23.53 16.05
N GLN A 76 29.01 -24.12 15.14
CA GLN A 76 30.42 -24.38 15.35
C GLN A 76 31.26 -23.10 15.18
N PRO A 77 32.24 -22.82 16.06
CA PRO A 77 33.02 -21.57 16.01
C PRO A 77 33.85 -21.39 14.74
N LYS A 78 34.30 -22.51 14.14
CA LYS A 78 35.07 -22.49 12.89
C LYS A 78 34.12 -22.65 11.71
N PRO A 79 34.18 -21.75 10.69
CA PRO A 79 33.44 -21.96 9.47
C PRO A 79 33.79 -23.28 8.79
N PHE A 80 32.78 -23.94 8.24
CA PHE A 80 32.93 -25.14 7.41
C PHE A 80 33.74 -24.84 6.15
N LEU A 81 33.49 -23.68 5.54
CA LEU A 81 34.21 -23.17 4.39
C LEU A 81 34.15 -21.64 4.36
N ASP A 82 35.27 -20.99 4.10
CA ASP A 82 35.34 -19.54 3.89
C ASP A 82 35.97 -19.25 2.53
N ILE A 83 35.18 -18.65 1.64
CA ILE A 83 35.58 -18.22 0.30
C ILE A 83 35.32 -16.74 0.07
N ARG A 84 35.16 -15.94 1.14
CA ARG A 84 34.89 -14.49 1.05
C ARG A 84 35.86 -13.76 0.13
N SER A 85 37.14 -14.17 0.12
CA SER A 85 38.17 -13.58 -0.73
C SER A 85 37.90 -13.71 -2.23
N LYS A 86 37.04 -14.65 -2.66
CA LYS A 86 36.65 -14.89 -4.05
C LYS A 86 35.27 -14.33 -4.40
N VAL A 87 34.45 -14.03 -3.41
CA VAL A 87 33.03 -13.70 -3.58
C VAL A 87 32.83 -12.20 -3.70
N GLU A 88 32.04 -11.79 -4.69
CA GLU A 88 31.47 -10.45 -4.78
C GLU A 88 30.09 -10.47 -4.14
N SER A 89 29.87 -9.64 -3.12
CA SER A 89 28.63 -9.66 -2.32
C SER A 89 27.79 -8.38 -2.42
N ASN A 90 28.18 -7.42 -3.27
CA ASN A 90 27.40 -6.20 -3.50
C ASN A 90 26.06 -6.47 -4.20
N GLY A 91 24.99 -5.75 -3.82
CA GLY A 91 23.67 -5.86 -4.43
C GLY A 91 23.08 -7.27 -4.30
N SER A 92 22.59 -7.85 -5.41
CA SER A 92 22.09 -9.23 -5.41
C SER A 92 23.18 -10.30 -5.55
N ARG A 93 24.46 -9.89 -5.61
CA ARG A 93 25.59 -10.82 -5.77
C ARG A 93 25.95 -11.47 -4.44
N GLY A 94 26.63 -12.61 -4.51
CA GLY A 94 27.18 -13.31 -3.35
C GLY A 94 27.40 -14.79 -3.63
N LEU A 95 27.63 -15.54 -2.56
CA LEU A 95 27.29 -16.97 -2.51
C LEU A 95 25.77 -17.06 -2.48
N PHE A 96 25.20 -17.96 -3.28
CA PHE A 96 23.75 -18.02 -3.45
C PHE A 96 23.15 -19.36 -3.09
N ALA A 97 23.85 -20.44 -3.41
CA ALA A 97 23.40 -21.77 -3.07
C ALA A 97 24.55 -22.65 -2.60
N CYS A 98 24.20 -23.60 -1.74
CA CYS A 98 25.07 -24.68 -1.33
C CYS A 98 24.27 -25.98 -1.30
N LEU A 99 24.83 -27.01 -1.91
CA LEU A 99 24.13 -28.27 -2.15
C LEU A 99 25.11 -29.41 -1.90
N VAL A 100 24.85 -30.24 -0.90
CA VAL A 100 25.62 -31.45 -0.63
C VAL A 100 25.17 -32.54 -1.59
N ASP A 101 26.12 -33.31 -2.15
CA ASP A 101 25.78 -34.39 -3.07
C ASP A 101 24.92 -35.44 -2.37
N LYS A 102 23.74 -35.75 -2.94
CA LYS A 102 22.81 -36.75 -2.40
C LYS A 102 23.40 -38.15 -2.31
N ASP A 103 24.34 -38.52 -3.19
CA ASP A 103 25.10 -39.79 -3.11
C ASP A 103 26.40 -39.58 -2.31
N PHE A 104 26.30 -38.91 -1.16
CA PHE A 104 27.42 -38.37 -0.38
C PHE A 104 28.51 -39.40 -0.07
N SER A 105 28.12 -40.64 0.27
CA SER A 105 29.05 -41.73 0.59
C SER A 105 29.99 -42.07 -0.58
N LYS A 106 29.54 -41.88 -1.82
CA LYS A 106 30.33 -42.10 -3.05
C LYS A 106 30.95 -40.80 -3.56
N ASN A 107 30.28 -39.68 -3.34
CA ASN A 107 30.64 -38.37 -3.84
C ASN A 107 30.63 -37.35 -2.67
N PRO A 108 31.68 -37.30 -1.83
CA PRO A 108 31.72 -36.42 -0.66
C PRO A 108 32.01 -34.97 -1.09
N TYR A 109 31.06 -34.35 -1.80
CA TYR A 109 31.19 -33.03 -2.39
C TYR A 109 30.05 -32.12 -1.96
N ILE A 110 30.38 -30.84 -1.82
CA ILE A 110 29.43 -29.73 -1.76
C ILE A 110 29.56 -28.89 -3.03
N TYR A 111 28.44 -28.56 -3.65
CA TYR A 111 28.34 -27.72 -4.83
C TYR A 111 27.92 -26.31 -4.43
N LEU A 112 28.57 -25.30 -4.99
CA LEU A 112 28.30 -23.89 -4.70
C LEU A 112 28.00 -23.11 -5.98
N SER A 113 27.11 -22.12 -5.86
CA SER A 113 26.88 -21.11 -6.88
C SER A 113 27.23 -19.73 -6.32
N TYR A 114 28.16 -19.01 -6.93
CA TYR A 114 28.57 -17.69 -6.44
C TYR A 114 29.02 -16.72 -7.54
N VAL A 115 29.06 -15.43 -7.21
CA VAL A 115 29.61 -14.38 -8.08
C VAL A 115 31.07 -14.11 -7.73
N ASP A 116 31.96 -14.23 -8.71
CA ASP A 116 33.40 -14.11 -8.54
C ASP A 116 33.87 -12.66 -8.65
N ASN A 117 34.72 -12.24 -7.72
CA ASN A 117 35.19 -10.87 -7.57
C ASN A 117 36.47 -10.54 -8.37
N ARG A 118 37.04 -11.48 -9.14
CA ARG A 118 38.28 -11.26 -9.90
C ARG A 118 38.10 -10.31 -11.09
N VAL A 119 36.89 -10.19 -11.61
CA VAL A 119 36.59 -9.21 -12.67
C VAL A 119 36.41 -7.82 -12.05
N LYS A 120 37.42 -6.97 -12.21
CA LYS A 120 37.40 -5.57 -11.76
C LYS A 120 36.96 -4.66 -12.91
N SER A 121 35.64 -4.45 -13.05
CA SER A 121 35.06 -3.55 -14.06
C SER A 121 34.94 -2.12 -13.49
N PRO A 122 35.31 -1.06 -14.25
CA PRO A 122 35.20 0.32 -13.79
C PRO A 122 33.78 0.77 -13.44
N SER A 123 32.77 0.22 -14.12
CA SER A 123 31.35 0.52 -13.87
C SER A 123 30.73 -0.36 -12.77
N ASP A 124 31.52 -1.24 -12.15
CA ASP A 124 31.10 -2.37 -11.32
C ASP A 124 30.01 -3.27 -11.93
N ARG A 125 29.69 -3.14 -13.22
CA ARG A 125 28.61 -3.87 -13.87
C ARG A 125 28.98 -5.30 -14.22
N ALA A 126 30.17 -5.52 -14.81
CA ALA A 126 30.61 -6.84 -15.26
C ALA A 126 31.28 -7.67 -14.16
N LYS A 127 30.75 -8.88 -13.93
CA LYS A 127 31.27 -9.94 -13.03
C LYS A 127 31.11 -11.32 -13.66
N ALA A 128 31.74 -12.33 -13.06
CA ALA A 128 31.65 -13.72 -13.53
C ALA A 128 30.86 -14.58 -12.54
N GLY A 129 29.85 -15.32 -13.01
CA GLY A 129 29.23 -16.37 -12.19
C GLY A 129 30.06 -17.65 -12.20
N LYS A 130 30.02 -18.42 -11.11
CA LYS A 130 30.70 -19.71 -10.96
C LYS A 130 29.75 -20.73 -10.38
N ILE A 131 29.78 -21.94 -10.95
CA ILE A 131 29.25 -23.15 -10.30
C ILE A 131 30.43 -24.07 -10.08
N VAL A 132 30.67 -24.43 -8.82
CA VAL A 132 31.87 -25.15 -8.39
C VAL A 132 31.52 -26.30 -7.48
N LYS A 133 32.48 -27.19 -7.23
CA LYS A 133 32.40 -28.17 -6.15
C LYS A 133 33.66 -28.15 -5.28
N TYR A 134 33.49 -28.50 -4.02
CA TYR A 134 34.54 -28.69 -3.03
C TYR A 134 34.40 -30.08 -2.41
N ARG A 135 35.52 -30.74 -2.13
CA ARG A 135 35.52 -32.05 -1.45
C ARG A 135 35.38 -31.84 0.05
N ILE A 136 34.36 -32.44 0.65
CA ILE A 136 34.16 -32.47 2.10
C ILE A 136 35.17 -33.45 2.72
N ASN A 137 35.77 -33.07 3.84
CA ASN A 137 36.73 -33.90 4.56
C ASN A 137 36.01 -35.07 5.27
N SER A 138 36.74 -36.14 5.60
CA SER A 138 36.16 -37.31 6.28
C SER A 138 35.63 -37.01 7.68
N ALA A 139 36.14 -35.95 8.34
CA ALA A 139 35.67 -35.50 9.64
C ALA A 139 34.33 -34.74 9.59
N LEU A 140 33.83 -34.41 8.39
CA LEU A 140 32.61 -33.64 8.18
C LEU A 140 32.63 -32.24 8.82
N THR A 141 33.82 -31.68 8.99
CA THR A 141 34.03 -30.36 9.63
C THR A 141 34.47 -29.27 8.65
N GLY A 142 34.72 -29.61 7.39
CA GLY A 142 35.02 -28.61 6.36
C GLY A 142 35.21 -29.19 4.97
N ALA A 143 35.47 -28.30 4.01
CA ALA A 143 35.67 -28.66 2.61
C ALA A 143 36.86 -27.93 1.96
N THR A 144 37.52 -28.56 0.98
CA THR A 144 38.69 -28.00 0.27
C THR A 144 38.72 -28.44 -1.21
N GLY A 145 39.66 -27.91 -1.99
CA GLY A 145 39.88 -28.34 -3.38
C GLY A 145 38.78 -27.90 -4.35
N GLU A 146 38.71 -26.60 -4.63
CA GLU A 146 37.75 -26.05 -5.59
C GLU A 146 37.92 -26.63 -7.00
N VAL A 147 36.82 -27.08 -7.60
CA VAL A 147 36.75 -27.47 -9.02
C VAL A 147 35.60 -26.71 -9.70
N VAL A 148 35.92 -25.90 -10.71
CA VAL A 148 34.92 -25.14 -11.48
C VAL A 148 34.22 -26.04 -12.50
N LEU A 149 32.90 -26.16 -12.36
CA LEU A 149 32.04 -26.96 -13.25
C LEU A 149 31.51 -26.15 -14.43
N VAL A 150 31.04 -24.91 -14.15
CA VAL A 150 30.48 -23.99 -15.16
C VAL A 150 31.00 -22.58 -14.88
N GLY A 151 31.23 -21.81 -15.95
CA GLY A 151 31.80 -20.47 -15.86
C GLY A 151 33.32 -20.51 -15.69
N LYS A 152 34.02 -21.46 -16.33
CA LYS A 152 35.48 -21.59 -16.24
C LYS A 152 36.24 -20.37 -16.72
N GLN A 153 35.71 -19.65 -17.70
CA GLN A 153 36.32 -18.46 -18.27
C GLN A 153 35.72 -17.17 -17.65
N PHE A 154 36.38 -16.04 -17.88
CA PHE A 154 35.96 -14.72 -17.38
C PHE A 154 35.43 -13.85 -18.53
N PRO A 155 34.41 -13.01 -18.27
CA PRO A 155 33.95 -12.02 -19.23
C PRO A 155 34.98 -10.89 -19.39
N PRO A 156 34.92 -10.13 -20.50
CA PRO A 156 35.66 -8.86 -20.61
C PRO A 156 35.25 -7.88 -19.51
N VAL A 157 36.16 -6.98 -19.13
CA VAL A 157 35.86 -5.92 -18.15
C VAL A 157 34.76 -4.96 -18.60
N SER A 158 34.52 -4.86 -19.92
CA SER A 158 33.43 -4.11 -20.54
C SER A 158 32.07 -4.82 -20.46
N GLY A 159 32.03 -6.04 -19.93
CA GLY A 159 30.85 -6.92 -20.01
C GLY A 159 30.80 -7.72 -21.31
N CYS A 160 29.84 -8.64 -21.36
CA CYS A 160 29.64 -9.50 -22.53
C CYS A 160 28.77 -8.85 -23.61
N GLY A 161 27.88 -7.93 -23.23
CA GLY A 161 26.96 -7.29 -24.17
C GLY A 161 26.13 -8.33 -24.96
N SER A 162 25.91 -8.09 -26.24
CA SER A 162 25.22 -9.02 -27.16
C SER A 162 26.17 -9.82 -28.06
N ASP A 163 27.47 -9.85 -27.76
CA ASP A 163 28.48 -10.53 -28.57
C ASP A 163 28.35 -12.06 -28.46
N LYS A 164 27.82 -12.67 -29.52
CA LYS A 164 27.61 -14.13 -29.59
C LYS A 164 28.90 -14.94 -29.54
N SER A 165 30.05 -14.36 -29.91
CA SER A 165 31.34 -15.05 -29.81
C SER A 165 31.74 -15.31 -28.35
N ILE A 166 31.36 -14.39 -27.45
CA ILE A 166 31.55 -14.52 -26.01
C ILE A 166 30.56 -15.53 -25.44
N GLY A 167 29.28 -15.46 -25.88
CA GLY A 167 28.24 -16.40 -25.45
C GLY A 167 28.65 -17.86 -25.64
N ARG A 168 29.39 -18.22 -26.69
CA ARG A 168 29.83 -19.61 -26.93
C ARG A 168 30.94 -20.11 -26.00
N LYS A 169 31.55 -19.23 -25.21
CA LYS A 169 32.59 -19.60 -24.22
C LYS A 169 31.93 -19.97 -22.90
N ASP A 170 32.55 -20.84 -22.10
CA ASP A 170 32.05 -21.25 -20.78
C ASP A 170 32.17 -20.12 -19.75
N ILE A 171 31.32 -19.10 -19.89
CA ILE A 171 31.25 -17.86 -19.13
C ILE A 171 29.80 -17.66 -18.69
N ILE A 172 29.59 -17.43 -17.39
CA ILE A 172 28.32 -16.92 -16.86
C ILE A 172 28.45 -15.40 -16.79
N CYS A 173 27.95 -14.72 -17.82
CA CYS A 173 28.08 -13.26 -18.01
C CYS A 173 27.16 -12.47 -17.08
N LEU A 174 27.71 -11.84 -16.05
CA LEU A 174 26.94 -11.03 -15.12
C LEU A 174 27.20 -9.55 -15.37
N ASP A 175 26.46 -8.94 -16.31
CA ASP A 175 26.68 -7.54 -16.73
C ASP A 175 25.89 -6.52 -15.88
N ALA A 176 25.25 -6.97 -14.80
CA ALA A 176 24.57 -6.12 -13.81
C ALA A 176 24.86 -6.61 -12.38
N ASN A 177 24.58 -5.78 -11.38
CA ASN A 177 24.61 -6.16 -9.95
C ASN A 177 23.28 -6.75 -9.46
N GLN A 178 22.37 -7.04 -10.38
CA GLN A 178 21.05 -7.59 -10.15
C GLN A 178 20.78 -8.80 -11.05
N HIS A 179 19.86 -9.68 -10.64
CA HIS A 179 19.44 -10.90 -11.34
C HIS A 179 20.61 -11.79 -11.75
N ASN A 180 21.49 -12.08 -10.80
CA ASN A 180 22.74 -12.76 -11.07
C ASN A 180 22.58 -14.29 -11.06
N ILE A 181 23.30 -14.97 -10.19
CA ILE A 181 23.23 -16.42 -10.01
C ILE A 181 22.09 -16.77 -9.05
N GLY A 182 21.59 -18.00 -9.11
CA GLY A 182 20.45 -18.47 -8.33
C GLY A 182 20.71 -19.82 -7.65
N TYR A 183 19.61 -20.53 -7.37
CA TYR A 183 19.62 -21.81 -6.64
C TYR A 183 20.37 -22.94 -7.37
N LEU A 184 20.77 -23.94 -6.57
CA LEU A 184 21.17 -25.27 -7.04
C LEU A 184 20.20 -26.30 -6.45
N VAL A 185 19.77 -27.28 -7.25
CA VAL A 185 18.94 -28.39 -6.78
C VAL A 185 19.37 -29.68 -7.47
N GLN A 186 19.33 -30.80 -6.76
CA GLN A 186 19.70 -32.10 -7.31
C GLN A 186 18.47 -32.97 -7.59
N ASN A 187 18.50 -33.69 -8.71
CA ASN A 187 17.59 -34.81 -8.92
C ASN A 187 18.00 -35.97 -7.99
N PRO A 188 17.13 -36.39 -7.05
CA PRO A 188 17.45 -37.45 -6.11
C PRO A 188 17.62 -38.82 -6.78
N ASP A 189 17.04 -39.02 -7.97
CA ASP A 189 17.08 -40.32 -8.64
C ASP A 189 18.44 -40.56 -9.33
N ASN A 190 19.05 -39.53 -9.94
CA ASN A 190 20.27 -39.71 -10.74
C ASN A 190 21.46 -38.79 -10.37
N GLY A 191 21.25 -37.79 -9.50
CA GLY A 191 22.31 -36.87 -9.07
C GLY A 191 22.64 -35.74 -10.05
N GLU A 192 21.85 -35.56 -11.11
CA GLU A 192 21.96 -34.38 -11.99
C GLU A 192 21.58 -33.11 -11.23
N ILE A 193 22.28 -32.01 -11.52
CA ILE A 193 22.17 -30.74 -10.82
C ILE A 193 21.53 -29.72 -11.75
N PHE A 194 20.48 -29.05 -11.26
CA PHE A 194 19.85 -27.93 -11.93
C PHE A 194 20.27 -26.62 -11.29
N ALA A 195 20.45 -25.58 -12.11
CA ALA A 195 20.89 -24.27 -11.65
C ALA A 195 20.06 -23.15 -12.26
N GLY A 196 19.44 -22.32 -11.43
CA GLY A 196 18.73 -21.11 -11.87
C GLY A 196 19.69 -19.95 -12.08
N LEU A 197 19.64 -19.31 -13.24
CA LEU A 197 20.48 -18.15 -13.59
C LEU A 197 19.60 -17.01 -14.13
N GLY A 198 19.67 -15.84 -13.48
CA GLY A 198 18.96 -14.64 -13.92
C GLY A 198 19.52 -14.05 -15.20
N ASP A 199 18.81 -13.08 -15.78
CA ASP A 199 19.16 -12.42 -17.04
C ASP A 199 20.39 -11.50 -16.95
N ALA A 200 20.80 -11.18 -15.71
CA ALA A 200 21.87 -10.25 -15.38
C ALA A 200 21.79 -8.93 -16.15
N ALA A 201 20.57 -8.39 -16.28
CA ALA A 201 20.30 -7.14 -16.97
C ALA A 201 19.92 -6.00 -16.00
N VAL A 202 20.13 -4.76 -16.43
CA VAL A 202 19.86 -3.56 -15.62
C VAL A 202 18.35 -3.25 -15.64
N PRO A 203 17.67 -3.15 -14.49
CA PRO A 203 16.21 -2.95 -14.46
C PRO A 203 15.74 -1.56 -14.91
N SER A 204 16.62 -0.55 -14.83
CA SER A 204 16.28 0.85 -15.11
C SER A 204 16.35 1.23 -16.60
N THR A 205 17.16 0.52 -17.39
CA THR A 205 17.31 0.71 -18.83
C THR A 205 16.90 -0.57 -19.52
N PHE A 206 15.67 -0.62 -20.05
CA PHE A 206 15.23 -1.77 -20.84
C PHE A 206 16.00 -1.76 -22.17
N ASP A 207 17.19 -2.36 -22.16
CA ASP A 207 18.15 -2.43 -23.26
C ASP A 207 18.15 -3.83 -23.92
N ASN A 208 19.21 -4.17 -24.65
CA ASN A 208 19.32 -5.46 -25.35
C ASN A 208 19.79 -6.62 -24.46
N LEU A 209 20.23 -6.38 -23.21
CA LEU A 209 20.77 -7.42 -22.33
C LEU A 209 19.74 -8.49 -21.91
N PRO A 210 18.49 -8.15 -21.54
CA PRO A 210 17.47 -9.14 -21.18
C PRO A 210 17.19 -10.14 -22.31
N PHE A 211 17.37 -9.77 -23.57
CA PHE A 211 17.13 -10.64 -24.72
C PHE A 211 18.12 -11.81 -24.83
N ARG A 212 19.22 -11.80 -24.07
CA ARG A 212 20.07 -12.98 -23.91
C ARG A 212 19.34 -14.14 -23.24
N ALA A 213 18.22 -13.88 -22.55
CA ALA A 213 17.33 -14.92 -22.06
C ALA A 213 16.82 -15.84 -23.20
N PHE A 214 16.72 -15.36 -24.45
CA PHE A 214 16.39 -16.16 -25.64
C PHE A 214 17.58 -16.75 -26.38
N ASP A 215 18.80 -16.21 -26.21
CA ASP A 215 19.99 -16.76 -26.85
C ASP A 215 20.50 -17.97 -26.05
N LEU A 216 20.41 -19.15 -26.66
CA LEU A 216 20.80 -20.43 -26.06
C LEU A 216 22.32 -20.58 -25.89
N ASP A 217 23.13 -19.78 -26.59
CA ASP A 217 24.58 -19.81 -26.38
C ASP A 217 24.94 -19.10 -25.06
N PHE A 218 24.13 -18.15 -24.56
CA PHE A 218 24.34 -17.53 -23.25
C PHE A 218 23.69 -18.32 -22.10
N LEU A 219 24.39 -18.38 -20.96
CA LEU A 219 23.92 -19.09 -19.76
C LEU A 219 22.97 -18.29 -18.86
N VAL A 220 22.76 -16.99 -19.13
CA VAL A 220 21.87 -16.12 -18.33
C VAL A 220 20.42 -16.17 -18.80
N GLY A 221 19.49 -15.96 -17.86
CA GLY A 221 18.05 -16.06 -18.07
C GLY A 221 17.58 -17.49 -18.35
N LYS A 222 18.23 -18.47 -17.71
CA LYS A 222 18.08 -19.91 -17.97
C LYS A 222 17.91 -20.68 -16.67
N VAL A 223 17.35 -21.89 -16.77
CA VAL A 223 17.69 -22.96 -15.86
C VAL A 223 18.57 -23.96 -16.61
N LEU A 224 19.73 -24.29 -16.04
CA LEU A 224 20.65 -25.28 -16.58
C LEU A 224 20.37 -26.66 -15.98
N CYS A 225 20.73 -27.71 -16.70
CA CYS A 225 20.88 -29.07 -16.16
C CYS A 225 22.30 -29.56 -16.47
N ILE A 226 23.06 -29.86 -15.42
CA ILE A 226 24.45 -30.32 -15.51
C ILE A 226 24.69 -31.60 -14.72
N GLN A 227 25.64 -32.39 -15.19
CA GLN A 227 26.20 -33.56 -14.50
C GLN A 227 27.26 -33.11 -13.49
N ARG A 228 27.66 -34.01 -12.58
CA ARG A 228 28.72 -33.79 -11.56
C ARG A 228 30.11 -33.42 -12.10
N ASN A 229 30.32 -33.56 -13.41
CA ASN A 229 31.54 -33.19 -14.13
C ASN A 229 31.41 -31.87 -14.92
N GLY A 230 30.27 -31.18 -14.84
CA GLY A 230 29.99 -29.91 -15.52
C GLY A 230 29.51 -30.01 -16.97
N ARG A 231 29.35 -31.22 -17.52
CA ARG A 231 28.67 -31.43 -18.82
C ARG A 231 27.17 -31.25 -18.65
N GLY A 232 26.47 -30.90 -19.71
CA GLY A 232 25.01 -30.91 -19.74
C GLY A 232 24.43 -32.30 -19.48
N CYS A 233 23.20 -32.34 -18.95
CA CYS A 233 22.46 -33.58 -18.71
C CYS A 233 22.19 -34.38 -19.99
N ARG A 234 22.01 -35.69 -19.85
CA ARG A 234 21.71 -36.56 -20.98
C ARG A 234 20.34 -36.20 -21.58
N GLY A 235 20.26 -36.24 -22.91
CA GLY A 235 19.05 -35.91 -23.64
C GLY A 235 18.67 -34.43 -23.61
N ASN A 236 19.55 -33.51 -23.20
CA ASN A 236 19.28 -32.07 -23.20
C ASN A 236 18.72 -31.57 -24.56
N PRO A 237 17.69 -30.70 -24.58
CA PRO A 237 16.93 -30.38 -25.79
C PRO A 237 17.67 -29.50 -26.81
N PHE A 238 18.76 -28.83 -26.41
CA PHE A 238 19.44 -27.83 -27.25
C PHE A 238 20.85 -28.25 -27.65
N VAL A 239 21.17 -29.54 -27.51
CA VAL A 239 22.50 -30.08 -27.82
C VAL A 239 22.77 -29.99 -29.31
N ARG A 240 23.89 -29.34 -29.66
CA ARG A 240 24.38 -29.28 -31.05
C ARG A 240 25.43 -30.37 -31.24
N ASN A 241 25.26 -31.22 -32.25
CA ASN A 241 26.23 -32.27 -32.63
C ASN A 241 26.65 -33.18 -31.46
N GLY A 242 25.75 -33.46 -30.51
CA GLY A 242 26.06 -34.27 -29.31
C GLY A 242 26.97 -33.59 -28.27
N ASN A 243 27.33 -32.32 -28.45
CA ASN A 243 28.30 -31.64 -27.58
C ASN A 243 27.68 -31.10 -26.28
N LEU A 244 27.73 -31.92 -25.23
CA LEU A 244 27.29 -31.56 -23.87
C LEU A 244 28.23 -30.60 -23.12
N ARG A 245 29.38 -30.19 -23.69
CA ARG A 245 30.29 -29.22 -23.04
C ARG A 245 29.97 -27.77 -23.37
N GLU A 246 29.32 -27.53 -24.50
CA GLU A 246 28.87 -26.19 -24.91
C GLU A 246 27.79 -25.65 -23.99
N ASN A 247 27.68 -24.33 -23.90
CA ASN A 247 26.70 -23.66 -23.06
C ASN A 247 25.26 -24.09 -23.36
N ARG A 248 24.86 -24.10 -24.64
CA ARG A 248 23.53 -24.58 -25.04
C ARG A 248 23.26 -26.02 -24.63
N GLY A 249 24.28 -26.88 -24.62
CA GLY A 249 24.15 -28.27 -24.19
C GLY A 249 23.85 -28.41 -22.70
N LYS A 250 24.00 -27.34 -21.91
CA LYS A 250 23.65 -27.26 -20.49
C LYS A 250 22.27 -26.64 -20.26
N VAL A 251 21.69 -25.92 -21.23
CA VAL A 251 20.42 -25.19 -21.06
C VAL A 251 19.25 -26.18 -21.01
N TRP A 252 18.50 -26.20 -19.91
CA TRP A 252 17.32 -27.07 -19.79
C TRP A 252 16.04 -26.34 -20.22
N SER A 253 15.89 -25.08 -19.80
CA SER A 253 14.82 -24.16 -20.18
C SER A 253 15.33 -22.72 -20.17
N TYR A 254 14.58 -21.82 -20.80
CA TYR A 254 15.04 -20.45 -21.07
C TYR A 254 13.92 -19.42 -21.03
N GLY A 255 14.26 -18.13 -21.18
CA GLY A 255 13.26 -17.05 -21.12
C GLY A 255 12.86 -16.68 -19.70
N TYR A 256 13.78 -16.80 -18.73
CA TYR A 256 13.56 -16.32 -17.36
C TYR A 256 14.16 -14.93 -17.14
N ARG A 257 13.52 -14.16 -16.26
CA ARG A 257 14.10 -12.94 -15.69
C ARG A 257 15.02 -13.26 -14.54
N PHE A 258 14.48 -13.81 -13.46
CA PHE A 258 15.28 -14.22 -12.32
C PHE A 258 14.69 -15.44 -11.60
N PRO A 259 15.09 -16.66 -11.98
CA PRO A 259 14.75 -17.87 -11.25
C PRO A 259 15.56 -17.91 -9.94
N PHE A 260 15.12 -17.14 -8.94
CA PHE A 260 15.86 -16.82 -7.73
C PHE A 260 16.07 -18.04 -6.84
N ARG A 261 14.97 -18.76 -6.53
CA ARG A 261 14.97 -19.93 -5.64
C ARG A 261 14.25 -21.11 -6.24
N GLY A 262 14.58 -22.30 -5.76
CA GLY A 262 13.89 -23.50 -6.18
C GLY A 262 14.35 -24.73 -5.42
N ASN A 263 13.44 -25.69 -5.32
CA ASN A 263 13.65 -26.99 -4.70
C ASN A 263 13.13 -28.09 -5.63
N TRP A 264 13.44 -29.35 -5.30
CA TRP A 264 13.03 -30.48 -6.13
C TRP A 264 11.57 -30.80 -5.85
N ASP A 265 10.73 -30.87 -6.88
CA ASP A 265 9.36 -31.33 -6.73
C ASP A 265 9.32 -32.87 -6.77
N PRO A 266 9.06 -33.56 -5.65
CA PRO A 266 9.02 -35.02 -5.63
C PRO A 266 7.86 -35.60 -6.45
N VAL A 267 6.80 -34.83 -6.68
CA VAL A 267 5.60 -35.25 -7.41
C VAL A 267 5.82 -35.15 -8.92
N ASN A 268 6.33 -34.02 -9.37
CA ASN A 268 6.53 -33.78 -10.80
C ASN A 268 7.92 -34.20 -11.30
N LYS A 269 8.83 -34.56 -10.39
CA LYS A 269 10.22 -34.97 -10.69
C LYS A 269 10.95 -33.91 -11.54
N LEU A 270 10.77 -32.65 -11.17
CA LEU A 270 11.34 -31.47 -11.82
C LEU A 270 11.66 -30.39 -10.79
N PRO A 271 12.56 -29.44 -11.08
CA PRO A 271 12.73 -28.26 -10.24
C PRO A 271 11.45 -27.42 -10.18
N LEU A 272 11.02 -27.10 -8.97
CA LEU A 272 10.00 -26.10 -8.67
C LEU A 272 10.70 -24.78 -8.40
N THR A 273 10.39 -23.75 -9.18
CA THR A 273 11.14 -22.50 -9.21
C THR A 273 10.28 -21.30 -8.83
N ALA A 274 10.78 -20.50 -7.90
CA ALA A 274 10.33 -19.16 -7.60
C ALA A 274 11.02 -18.18 -8.57
N HIS A 275 10.26 -17.65 -9.52
CA HIS A 275 10.72 -16.76 -10.58
C HIS A 275 10.26 -15.33 -10.32
N VAL A 276 11.23 -14.47 -10.00
CA VAL A 276 11.01 -13.05 -9.71
C VAL A 276 10.83 -12.24 -10.98
N GLY A 277 9.70 -11.55 -11.09
CA GLY A 277 9.35 -10.72 -12.23
C GLY A 277 9.82 -9.29 -12.09
N PHE A 278 9.29 -8.40 -12.94
CA PHE A 278 9.80 -7.04 -13.10
C PHE A 278 8.98 -5.99 -12.36
N ALA A 279 7.80 -5.67 -12.87
CA ALA A 279 6.99 -4.55 -12.40
C ALA A 279 5.57 -4.96 -11.98
N ARG A 280 5.14 -6.17 -12.31
CA ARG A 280 3.72 -6.57 -12.24
C ARG A 280 3.48 -7.94 -11.66
N TYR A 281 4.30 -8.94 -11.95
CA TYR A 281 3.98 -10.33 -11.61
C TYR A 281 5.17 -11.09 -11.07
N GLU A 282 4.88 -11.93 -10.08
CA GLU A 282 5.76 -12.98 -9.60
C GLU A 282 5.18 -14.35 -10.03
N SER A 283 6.05 -15.34 -10.23
CA SER A 283 5.65 -16.64 -10.80
C SER A 283 6.26 -17.83 -10.06
N ILE A 284 5.44 -18.86 -9.81
CA ILE A 284 5.90 -20.21 -9.44
C ILE A 284 5.80 -21.11 -10.66
N VAL A 285 6.90 -21.74 -11.02
CA VAL A 285 7.01 -22.48 -12.29
C VAL A 285 7.62 -23.87 -12.11
N LEU A 286 7.17 -24.83 -12.90
CA LEU A 286 7.85 -26.13 -13.06
C LEU A 286 8.84 -26.03 -14.22
N THR A 287 10.12 -26.28 -13.93
CA THR A 287 11.18 -26.16 -14.92
C THR A 287 11.20 -27.37 -15.86
N ARG A 288 10.28 -27.39 -16.81
CA ARG A 288 10.16 -28.42 -17.83
C ARG A 288 11.21 -28.24 -18.93
N LYS A 289 11.62 -29.38 -19.49
CA LYS A 289 12.60 -29.48 -20.57
C LYS A 289 12.16 -28.69 -21.81
N GLY A 290 13.04 -27.84 -22.33
CA GLY A 290 12.88 -27.15 -23.61
C GLY A 290 11.96 -25.93 -23.58
N LEU A 291 11.25 -25.67 -22.47
CA LEU A 291 10.27 -24.59 -22.43
C LEU A 291 10.90 -23.20 -22.43
N ASN A 292 10.19 -22.29 -23.07
CA ASN A 292 10.43 -20.85 -23.10
C ASN A 292 9.43 -20.14 -22.17
N PHE A 293 9.95 -19.44 -21.16
CA PHE A 293 9.14 -18.74 -20.17
C PHE A 293 8.76 -17.31 -20.58
N GLY A 294 9.23 -16.87 -21.76
CA GLY A 294 8.74 -15.66 -22.44
C GLY A 294 9.43 -14.35 -22.05
N TRP A 295 10.25 -14.29 -21.00
CA TRP A 295 10.99 -13.08 -20.66
C TRP A 295 12.07 -12.77 -21.72
N PRO A 296 12.23 -11.48 -22.13
CA PRO A 296 11.57 -10.29 -21.60
C PRO A 296 10.26 -9.88 -22.28
N CYS A 297 9.77 -10.64 -23.25
CA CYS A 297 8.53 -10.33 -23.98
C CYS A 297 7.27 -10.46 -23.12
N LEU A 298 7.25 -11.42 -22.20
CA LEU A 298 6.18 -11.64 -21.23
C LEU A 298 6.72 -11.51 -19.80
N GLU A 299 5.86 -11.01 -18.92
CA GLU A 299 6.01 -11.02 -17.47
C GLU A 299 4.77 -11.72 -16.88
N GLY A 300 4.95 -12.95 -16.37
CA GLY A 300 3.84 -13.84 -16.03
C GLY A 300 2.91 -14.06 -17.24
N PRO A 301 1.60 -13.79 -17.11
CA PRO A 301 0.63 -13.97 -18.19
C PRO A 301 0.50 -12.75 -19.11
N LYS A 302 1.25 -11.65 -18.88
CA LYS A 302 1.05 -10.38 -19.61
C LYS A 302 2.24 -10.00 -20.48
N GLU A 303 1.94 -9.38 -21.62
CA GLU A 303 2.95 -8.72 -22.46
C GLU A 303 3.67 -7.63 -21.67
N ASN A 304 5.00 -7.60 -21.80
CA ASN A 304 5.83 -6.53 -21.29
C ASN A 304 5.86 -5.37 -22.31
N PRO A 305 5.23 -4.21 -22.03
CA PRO A 305 5.16 -3.11 -22.99
C PRO A 305 6.54 -2.54 -23.36
N LYS A 306 7.54 -2.69 -22.47
CA LYS A 306 8.90 -2.22 -22.74
C LYS A 306 9.62 -3.07 -23.80
N ALA A 307 9.21 -4.33 -23.97
CA ALA A 307 9.78 -5.30 -24.91
C ALA A 307 9.01 -5.42 -26.23
N ALA A 308 7.75 -4.97 -26.26
CA ALA A 308 6.78 -5.31 -27.31
C ALA A 308 7.20 -4.92 -28.75
N THR A 309 8.12 -3.96 -28.90
CA THR A 309 8.57 -3.50 -30.22
C THR A 309 9.68 -4.36 -30.82
N ASP A 310 10.34 -5.21 -30.03
CA ASP A 310 11.42 -6.08 -30.49
C ASP A 310 10.91 -7.14 -31.49
N PRO A 311 11.68 -7.46 -32.56
CA PRO A 311 11.28 -8.49 -33.52
C PRO A 311 10.90 -9.84 -32.90
N ILE A 312 11.62 -10.32 -31.87
CA ILE A 312 11.31 -11.62 -31.26
C ILE A 312 9.99 -11.58 -30.50
N CYS A 313 9.68 -10.46 -29.84
CA CYS A 313 8.42 -10.28 -29.13
C CYS A 313 7.24 -10.15 -30.09
N LYS A 314 7.44 -9.53 -31.26
CA LYS A 314 6.44 -9.52 -32.34
C LYS A 314 6.19 -10.92 -32.91
N GLN A 315 7.21 -11.75 -33.01
CA GLN A 315 7.07 -13.15 -33.45
C GLN A 315 6.29 -13.98 -32.42
N ILE A 316 6.60 -13.85 -31.13
CA ILE A 316 5.81 -14.46 -30.05
C ILE A 316 4.35 -13.99 -30.11
N LYS A 317 4.13 -12.68 -30.21
CA LYS A 317 2.78 -12.10 -30.28
C LYS A 317 1.97 -12.55 -31.48
N SER A 318 2.63 -12.78 -32.62
CA SER A 318 1.98 -13.25 -33.84
C SER A 318 1.82 -14.77 -33.90
N GLY A 319 2.19 -15.51 -32.84
CA GLY A 319 2.14 -16.97 -32.79
C GLY A 319 3.22 -17.66 -33.63
N LYS A 320 4.18 -16.91 -34.19
CA LYS A 320 5.31 -17.50 -34.95
C LYS A 320 6.32 -18.22 -34.06
N ILE A 321 6.41 -17.81 -32.79
CA ILE A 321 7.11 -18.53 -31.73
C ILE A 321 6.04 -18.89 -30.70
N GLU A 322 5.66 -20.15 -30.66
CA GLU A 322 4.69 -20.63 -29.68
C GLU A 322 5.32 -20.69 -28.27
N LEU A 323 4.52 -20.30 -27.28
CA LEU A 323 4.85 -20.46 -25.86
C LEU A 323 3.84 -21.42 -25.25
N ASP A 324 4.29 -22.24 -24.30
CA ASP A 324 3.39 -23.10 -23.54
C ASP A 324 2.51 -22.23 -22.61
N ASP A 325 1.19 -22.39 -22.73
CA ASP A 325 0.20 -21.69 -21.91
C ASP A 325 0.25 -22.16 -20.44
N ASN A 326 0.76 -23.37 -20.17
CA ASN A 326 0.91 -23.96 -18.83
C ASN A 326 2.35 -23.83 -18.30
N ARG A 327 3.08 -22.78 -18.71
CA ARG A 327 4.44 -22.51 -18.23
C ARG A 327 4.49 -22.17 -16.74
N SER A 328 3.49 -21.47 -16.21
CA SER A 328 3.41 -21.14 -14.79
C SER A 328 2.41 -22.03 -14.06
N LEU A 329 2.75 -22.47 -12.85
CA LEU A 329 1.78 -23.07 -11.94
C LEU A 329 0.93 -21.99 -11.27
N TRP A 330 1.55 -20.84 -10.99
CA TRP A 330 0.90 -19.73 -10.35
C TRP A 330 1.59 -18.41 -10.68
N ASP A 331 0.81 -17.45 -11.16
CA ASP A 331 1.22 -16.05 -11.26
C ASP A 331 0.39 -15.22 -10.28
N TYR A 332 1.05 -14.32 -9.56
CA TYR A 332 0.37 -13.34 -8.70
C TYR A 332 0.90 -11.93 -8.93
N ASP A 333 0.02 -10.94 -8.77
CA ASP A 333 0.36 -9.56 -9.04
C ASP A 333 1.04 -8.86 -7.85
N HIS A 334 1.62 -7.69 -8.12
CA HIS A 334 2.31 -6.88 -7.12
C HIS A 334 1.43 -6.27 -6.01
N ASN A 335 0.10 -6.38 -6.11
CA ASN A 335 -0.77 -6.07 -4.97
C ASN A 335 -0.72 -7.21 -3.95
N PHE A 336 -0.62 -8.46 -4.42
CA PHE A 336 -0.53 -9.64 -3.58
C PHE A 336 0.89 -9.86 -3.00
N GLY A 337 1.92 -9.75 -3.82
CA GLY A 337 3.33 -9.89 -3.43
C GLY A 337 4.29 -9.39 -4.51
N THR A 338 5.50 -8.99 -4.16
CA THR A 338 6.40 -8.28 -5.10
C THR A 338 7.80 -8.87 -5.20
N SER A 339 8.07 -10.01 -4.57
CA SER A 339 9.35 -10.71 -4.69
C SER A 339 9.21 -12.15 -4.16
N VAL A 340 8.92 -13.11 -5.04
CA VAL A 340 8.84 -14.53 -4.69
C VAL A 340 10.23 -15.10 -4.42
N THR A 341 10.49 -15.48 -3.17
CA THR A 341 11.84 -15.82 -2.71
C THR A 341 11.95 -17.20 -2.08
N GLY A 342 10.88 -18.00 -2.11
CA GLY A 342 10.95 -19.38 -1.64
C GLY A 342 9.79 -20.19 -2.17
N VAL A 343 10.06 -21.46 -2.49
CA VAL A 343 9.03 -22.42 -2.85
C VAL A 343 9.42 -23.84 -2.45
N GLU A 344 8.54 -24.58 -1.80
CA GLU A 344 8.76 -25.96 -1.37
C GLU A 344 7.45 -26.76 -1.42
N ARG A 345 7.49 -28.05 -1.77
CA ARG A 345 6.30 -28.91 -1.69
C ARG A 345 6.35 -29.73 -0.41
N LEU A 346 5.31 -29.61 0.41
CA LEU A 346 5.18 -30.44 1.61
C LEU A 346 4.97 -31.90 1.20
N SER A 347 5.90 -32.81 1.54
CA SER A 347 5.81 -34.22 1.17
C SER A 347 5.93 -35.19 2.35
N SER A 348 6.58 -34.75 3.42
CA SER A 348 6.80 -35.53 4.65
C SER A 348 5.51 -35.98 5.34
N ASN A 349 5.57 -37.14 5.98
CA ASN A 349 4.49 -37.69 6.80
C ASN A 349 4.29 -36.95 8.14
N LYS A 350 5.20 -36.06 8.52
CA LYS A 350 5.07 -35.15 9.68
C LYS A 350 3.95 -34.13 9.49
N TRP A 351 3.55 -33.87 8.24
CA TRP A 351 2.42 -33.01 7.91
C TRP A 351 1.14 -33.85 7.77
N PRO A 352 -0.03 -33.31 8.18
CA PRO A 352 -1.32 -33.95 7.94
C PRO A 352 -1.51 -34.30 6.47
N ALA A 353 -2.22 -35.40 6.18
CA ALA A 353 -2.47 -35.82 4.81
C ALA A 353 -3.12 -34.73 3.94
N SER A 354 -3.95 -33.87 4.54
CA SER A 354 -4.58 -32.72 3.88
C SER A 354 -3.60 -31.59 3.52
N MET A 355 -2.46 -31.48 4.22
CA MET A 355 -1.42 -30.48 3.92
C MET A 355 -0.32 -31.04 3.02
N ARG A 356 -0.21 -32.37 2.89
CA ARG A 356 0.73 -32.98 1.94
C ARG A 356 0.33 -32.57 0.53
N ASN A 357 1.34 -32.34 -0.30
CA ASN A 357 1.28 -31.78 -1.65
C ASN A 357 0.95 -30.28 -1.76
N LEU A 358 0.65 -29.57 -0.68
CA LEU A 358 0.57 -28.11 -0.73
C LEU A 358 1.96 -27.51 -0.96
N LEU A 359 2.01 -26.38 -1.67
CA LEU A 359 3.23 -25.59 -1.82
C LEU A 359 3.32 -24.54 -0.74
N ALA A 360 4.43 -24.52 0.00
CA ALA A 360 4.85 -23.38 0.79
C ALA A 360 5.55 -22.38 -0.12
N VAL A 361 5.07 -21.14 -0.16
CA VAL A 361 5.63 -20.05 -0.96
C VAL A 361 5.97 -18.88 -0.04
N ALA A 362 7.13 -18.25 -0.25
CA ALA A 362 7.56 -17.08 0.52
C ALA A 362 7.70 -15.85 -0.37
N ASP A 363 7.29 -14.68 0.16
CA ASP A 363 7.50 -13.38 -0.47
C ASP A 363 8.30 -12.45 0.44
N TYR A 364 9.41 -11.96 -0.09
CA TYR A 364 10.37 -11.14 0.65
C TYR A 364 9.80 -9.78 1.05
N THR A 365 9.10 -9.09 0.14
CA THR A 365 8.69 -7.69 0.36
C THR A 365 7.41 -7.58 1.18
N LYS A 366 6.51 -8.57 1.06
CA LYS A 366 5.28 -8.62 1.84
C LYS A 366 5.41 -9.44 3.13
N SER A 367 6.60 -9.95 3.42
CA SER A 367 6.92 -10.60 4.70
C SER A 367 5.98 -11.75 5.06
N TRP A 368 5.69 -12.65 4.12
CA TRP A 368 4.80 -13.79 4.40
C TRP A 368 5.32 -15.11 3.86
N ILE A 369 4.83 -16.20 4.47
CA ILE A 369 4.89 -17.55 3.94
C ILE A 369 3.45 -18.09 3.86
N LYS A 370 3.04 -18.57 2.68
CA LYS A 370 1.68 -19.06 2.41
C LYS A 370 1.71 -20.50 1.92
N LEU A 371 0.67 -21.26 2.22
CA LEU A 371 0.39 -22.57 1.66
C LEU A 371 -0.64 -22.47 0.53
N ILE A 372 -0.39 -23.21 -0.53
CA ILE A 372 -1.15 -23.12 -1.78
C ILE A 372 -1.43 -24.51 -2.30
N GLU A 373 -2.70 -24.75 -2.62
CA GLU A 373 -3.12 -25.95 -3.30
C GLU A 373 -2.96 -25.79 -4.81
N VAL A 374 -2.13 -26.65 -5.40
CA VAL A 374 -1.84 -26.67 -6.84
C VAL A 374 -1.99 -28.07 -7.40
N THR A 375 -2.61 -28.14 -8.56
CA THR A 375 -2.62 -29.32 -9.43
C THR A 375 -1.69 -29.10 -10.62
N ARG A 376 -1.62 -30.08 -11.53
CA ARG A 376 -0.86 -29.96 -12.78
C ARG A 376 -1.35 -28.83 -13.69
N ASN A 377 -2.58 -28.36 -13.50
CA ASN A 377 -3.22 -27.31 -14.31
C ASN A 377 -3.22 -25.94 -13.60
N GLY A 378 -2.47 -25.80 -12.51
CA GLY A 378 -2.39 -24.56 -11.73
C GLY A 378 -3.09 -24.65 -10.37
N ILE A 379 -3.35 -23.51 -9.76
CA ILE A 379 -3.98 -23.41 -8.43
C ILE A 379 -5.42 -23.90 -8.46
N VAL A 380 -5.81 -24.67 -7.43
CA VAL A 380 -7.19 -25.16 -7.23
C VAL A 380 -7.84 -24.66 -5.93
N GLY A 381 -7.09 -23.93 -5.08
CA GLY A 381 -7.59 -23.36 -3.82
C GLY A 381 -7.11 -21.92 -3.56
N LYS A 382 -7.71 -21.23 -2.58
CA LYS A 382 -7.23 -19.90 -2.17
C LYS A 382 -5.89 -20.04 -1.43
N PRO A 383 -4.87 -19.20 -1.72
CA PRO A 383 -3.65 -19.14 -0.90
C PRO A 383 -3.99 -18.86 0.56
N GLN A 384 -3.42 -19.64 1.46
CA GLN A 384 -3.64 -19.54 2.90
C GLN A 384 -2.35 -19.17 3.59
N ASP A 385 -2.43 -18.29 4.58
CA ASP A 385 -1.27 -17.91 5.36
C ASP A 385 -0.78 -19.06 6.25
N LEU A 386 0.51 -19.36 6.14
CA LEU A 386 1.22 -20.20 7.10
C LEU A 386 1.85 -19.32 8.19
N LEU A 387 2.63 -18.31 7.79
CA LEU A 387 3.20 -17.30 8.66
C LEU A 387 3.05 -15.91 8.05
N SER A 388 2.74 -14.92 8.89
CA SER A 388 2.83 -13.49 8.57
C SER A 388 4.03 -12.86 9.28
N ASP A 389 4.44 -11.68 8.83
CA ASP A 389 5.49 -10.86 9.46
C ASP A 389 6.88 -11.53 9.49
N VAL A 390 7.16 -12.39 8.52
CA VAL A 390 8.47 -13.02 8.35
C VAL A 390 9.42 -11.99 7.74
N LEU A 391 10.45 -11.57 8.47
CA LEU A 391 11.34 -10.49 8.03
C LEU A 391 12.25 -10.93 6.87
N GLY A 392 11.92 -10.56 5.64
CA GLY A 392 12.73 -10.87 4.46
C GLY A 392 13.04 -12.37 4.30
N PRO A 393 12.03 -13.24 4.13
CA PRO A 393 12.27 -14.64 3.85
C PRO A 393 13.00 -14.77 2.51
N VAL A 394 14.05 -15.58 2.46
CA VAL A 394 14.85 -15.78 1.24
C VAL A 394 15.01 -17.25 0.82
N GLN A 395 14.45 -18.17 1.61
CA GLN A 395 14.41 -19.60 1.32
C GLN A 395 13.31 -20.25 2.15
N VAL A 396 12.63 -21.24 1.58
CA VAL A 396 11.85 -22.24 2.32
C VAL A 396 12.26 -23.62 1.79
N LYS A 397 12.52 -24.57 2.69
CA LYS A 397 13.04 -25.90 2.30
C LYS A 397 12.61 -26.96 3.31
N GLN A 398 12.17 -28.12 2.84
CA GLN A 398 11.83 -29.22 3.75
C GLN A 398 13.12 -29.96 4.14
N GLY A 399 13.38 -30.03 5.46
CA GLY A 399 14.55 -30.70 6.01
C GLY A 399 14.40 -32.22 6.01
N PRO A 400 15.50 -32.97 6.25
CA PRO A 400 15.49 -34.42 6.31
C PRO A 400 14.71 -34.98 7.51
N ASP A 401 14.47 -34.16 8.54
CA ASP A 401 13.57 -34.47 9.67
C ASP A 401 12.08 -34.38 9.27
N GLY A 402 11.80 -33.90 8.05
CA GLY A 402 10.46 -33.76 7.48
C GLY A 402 9.73 -32.47 7.84
N HIS A 403 10.37 -31.56 8.57
CA HIS A 403 9.82 -30.26 8.91
C HIS A 403 10.19 -29.20 7.85
N LEU A 404 9.45 -28.11 7.81
CA LEU A 404 9.70 -27.02 6.85
C LEU A 404 10.62 -25.99 7.51
N TYR A 405 11.72 -25.61 6.87
CA TYR A 405 12.62 -24.58 7.34
C TYR A 405 12.47 -23.33 6.48
N TYR A 406 12.70 -22.16 7.07
CA TYR A 406 12.86 -20.92 6.33
C TYR A 406 14.05 -20.12 6.83
N ILE A 407 14.59 -19.29 5.92
CA ILE A 407 15.69 -18.38 6.22
C ILE A 407 15.18 -16.95 6.16
N SER A 408 15.42 -16.20 7.22
CA SER A 408 15.19 -14.76 7.28
C SER A 408 16.53 -14.05 7.12
N ILE A 409 16.73 -13.36 5.98
CA ILE A 409 17.98 -12.65 5.75
C ILE A 409 18.09 -11.40 6.61
N LEU A 410 16.96 -10.75 6.90
CA LEU A 410 16.90 -9.52 7.69
C LEU A 410 16.98 -9.80 9.20
N ALA A 411 16.34 -10.87 9.68
CA ALA A 411 16.49 -11.33 11.06
C ALA A 411 17.71 -12.24 11.27
N GLN A 412 18.53 -12.44 10.22
CA GLN A 412 19.81 -13.15 10.28
C GLN A 412 19.71 -14.55 10.90
N SER A 413 18.62 -15.26 10.59
CA SER A 413 18.27 -16.49 11.29
C SER A 413 17.72 -17.58 10.38
N VAL A 414 17.79 -18.80 10.89
CA VAL A 414 17.13 -19.99 10.34
C VAL A 414 16.08 -20.44 11.35
N SER A 415 14.86 -20.68 10.87
CA SER A 415 13.74 -21.15 11.70
C SER A 415 13.11 -22.39 11.10
N ARG A 416 12.46 -23.20 11.95
CA ARG A 416 11.75 -24.43 11.62
C ARG A 416 10.28 -24.29 11.95
N ILE A 417 9.44 -24.68 11.00
CA ILE A 417 8.00 -24.77 11.09
C ILE A 417 7.62 -26.25 11.20
N ARG A 418 6.91 -26.58 12.28
CA ARG A 418 6.44 -27.92 12.60
C ARG A 418 4.93 -27.92 12.80
N PHE A 419 4.28 -29.02 12.42
CA PHE A 419 2.88 -29.27 12.71
C PHE A 419 2.77 -30.05 14.01
N GLU A 420 1.98 -29.55 14.96
CA GLU A 420 1.61 -30.26 16.19
C GLU A 420 0.11 -30.12 16.41
N LEU A 421 -0.57 -31.22 16.70
CA LEU A 421 -2.01 -31.18 16.91
C LEU A 421 -2.32 -30.52 18.26
N ASP A 422 -2.91 -29.34 18.23
CA ASP A 422 -3.48 -28.68 19.39
C ASP A 422 -4.70 -29.47 19.86
N THR A 423 -4.61 -30.02 21.08
CA THR A 423 -5.65 -30.81 21.74
C THR A 423 -6.44 -30.01 22.78
N SER A 424 -6.07 -28.75 23.03
CA SER A 424 -6.69 -27.93 24.06
C SER A 424 -8.09 -27.44 23.65
N ARG A 425 -8.99 -27.31 24.62
CA ARG A 425 -10.36 -26.83 24.42
C ARG A 425 -10.42 -25.30 24.40
N PRO A 426 -11.43 -24.67 23.77
CA PRO A 426 -11.61 -23.23 23.85
C PRO A 426 -12.04 -22.79 25.25
N GLU A 427 -11.44 -21.71 25.73
CA GLU A 427 -11.73 -21.12 27.05
C GLU A 427 -11.92 -19.61 26.93
N VAL A 428 -12.77 -19.01 27.76
CA VAL A 428 -12.86 -17.54 27.84
C VAL A 428 -11.71 -17.03 28.69
N VAL A 429 -10.81 -16.29 28.07
CA VAL A 429 -9.62 -15.73 28.72
C VAL A 429 -9.84 -14.29 29.21
N GLN A 430 -10.82 -13.58 28.64
CA GLN A 430 -11.16 -12.22 29.02
C GLN A 430 -12.62 -11.91 28.67
N ILE A 431 -13.27 -11.08 29.49
CA ILE A 431 -14.59 -10.50 29.18
C ILE A 431 -14.63 -9.02 29.53
N LEU A 432 -15.33 -8.22 28.71
CA LEU A 432 -15.69 -6.83 28.98
C LEU A 432 -17.22 -6.68 28.87
N PRO A 433 -17.90 -5.90 29.74
CA PRO A 433 -17.38 -5.30 30.96
C PRO A 433 -16.77 -6.37 31.90
N PRO A 434 -15.71 -6.03 32.66
CA PRO A 434 -15.09 -6.97 33.59
C PRO A 434 -16.08 -7.47 34.63
N PHE A 435 -15.86 -8.68 35.15
CA PHE A 435 -16.70 -9.26 36.20
C PHE A 435 -16.85 -8.34 37.41
N GLY A 436 -18.10 -8.10 37.83
CA GLY A 436 -18.44 -7.27 38.99
C GLY A 436 -18.30 -5.76 38.76
N SER A 437 -18.05 -5.32 37.53
CA SER A 437 -17.92 -3.89 37.23
C SER A 437 -19.23 -3.15 37.47
N SER A 438 -19.13 -1.96 38.07
CA SER A 438 -20.24 -1.03 38.30
C SER A 438 -20.16 0.17 37.38
N ASN A 439 -21.31 0.75 37.02
CA ASN A 439 -21.43 1.90 36.12
C ASN A 439 -21.07 1.64 34.65
N ALA A 440 -21.29 0.42 34.16
CA ALA A 440 -21.26 0.16 32.73
C ALA A 440 -22.28 1.05 31.99
N GLU A 441 -21.95 1.51 30.79
CA GLU A 441 -22.92 2.29 30.03
C GLU A 441 -24.08 1.39 29.59
N THR A 442 -25.27 1.97 29.49
CA THR A 442 -26.46 1.25 29.01
C THR A 442 -26.31 0.71 27.59
N THR A 443 -25.31 1.15 26.84
CA THR A 443 -25.02 0.75 25.45
C THR A 443 -23.79 -0.13 25.32
N THR A 444 -23.07 -0.42 26.40
CA THR A 444 -21.79 -1.14 26.35
C THR A 444 -21.98 -2.56 25.78
N PRO A 445 -21.23 -2.96 24.72
CA PRO A 445 -21.19 -4.33 24.26
C PRO A 445 -20.54 -5.26 25.28
N VAL A 446 -20.90 -6.54 25.26
CA VAL A 446 -20.18 -7.58 25.99
C VAL A 446 -19.15 -8.21 25.06
N GLU A 447 -17.87 -7.95 25.26
CA GLU A 447 -16.78 -8.53 24.48
C GLU A 447 -16.20 -9.74 25.19
N ILE A 448 -16.10 -10.88 24.50
CA ILE A 448 -15.70 -12.18 25.06
C ILE A 448 -14.50 -12.68 24.26
N LYS A 449 -13.32 -12.66 24.87
CA LYS A 449 -12.08 -13.16 24.25
C LYS A 449 -11.88 -14.64 24.59
N PHE A 450 -11.60 -15.43 23.57
CA PHE A 450 -11.28 -16.85 23.71
C PHE A 450 -9.77 -17.11 23.64
N SER A 451 -9.33 -18.21 24.25
CA SER A 451 -7.93 -18.68 24.23
C SER A 451 -7.43 -19.01 22.82
N LYS A 452 -8.35 -19.22 21.89
CA LYS A 452 -8.15 -19.71 20.55
C LYS A 452 -9.30 -19.33 19.64
N ARG A 453 -9.15 -19.60 18.35
CA ARG A 453 -10.20 -19.44 17.36
C ARG A 453 -11.36 -20.40 17.65
N ILE A 454 -12.58 -19.88 17.57
CA ILE A 454 -13.81 -20.65 17.78
C ILE A 454 -14.59 -20.83 16.46
N ASP A 455 -15.44 -21.83 16.44
CA ASP A 455 -16.50 -21.97 15.45
C ASP A 455 -17.61 -20.96 15.77
N PHE A 456 -17.65 -19.87 15.01
CA PHE A 456 -18.59 -18.78 15.24
C PHE A 456 -20.05 -19.19 15.03
N ASP A 457 -20.33 -20.25 14.26
CA ASP A 457 -21.71 -20.74 14.07
C ASP A 457 -22.27 -21.35 15.36
N THR A 458 -21.40 -21.66 16.32
CA THR A 458 -21.83 -22.06 17.66
C THR A 458 -22.24 -20.89 18.56
N VAL A 459 -21.95 -19.65 18.18
CA VAL A 459 -22.28 -18.46 18.96
C VAL A 459 -23.72 -18.04 18.69
N ASN A 460 -24.56 -18.14 19.73
CA ASN A 460 -25.96 -17.71 19.67
C ASN A 460 -26.48 -17.34 21.06
N ARG A 461 -27.72 -16.86 21.12
CA ARG A 461 -28.35 -16.39 22.37
C ARG A 461 -28.60 -17.49 23.41
N GLN A 462 -28.47 -18.77 23.06
CA GLN A 462 -28.55 -19.87 24.04
C GLN A 462 -27.20 -20.11 24.70
N ARG A 463 -26.11 -19.96 23.93
CA ARG A 463 -24.74 -20.25 24.37
C ARG A 463 -24.02 -19.04 24.95
N VAL A 464 -24.37 -17.83 24.50
CA VAL A 464 -23.98 -16.55 25.10
C VAL A 464 -25.25 -15.84 25.56
N ARG A 465 -25.54 -15.91 26.85
CA ARG A 465 -26.74 -15.31 27.45
C ARG A 465 -26.36 -14.11 28.28
N ILE A 466 -27.04 -12.99 28.04
CA ILE A 466 -27.02 -11.79 28.88
C ILE A 466 -28.43 -11.62 29.44
N VAL A 467 -28.60 -11.63 30.75
CA VAL A 467 -29.92 -11.53 31.41
C VAL A 467 -29.90 -10.47 32.49
N ASN A 468 -31.01 -9.77 32.67
CA ASN A 468 -31.22 -8.89 33.82
C ASN A 468 -31.32 -9.77 35.08
N ALA A 469 -30.44 -9.55 36.06
CA ALA A 469 -30.32 -10.41 37.24
C ALA A 469 -31.56 -10.39 38.14
N LYS A 470 -32.36 -9.30 38.10
CA LYS A 470 -33.55 -9.15 38.95
C LYS A 470 -34.74 -9.97 38.47
N ASN A 471 -34.95 -10.05 37.15
CA ASN A 471 -36.15 -10.67 36.57
C ASN A 471 -35.82 -11.78 35.56
N ASN A 472 -34.55 -12.11 35.40
CA ASN A 472 -34.02 -13.11 34.48
C ASN A 472 -34.43 -12.90 33.00
N LYS A 473 -34.84 -11.67 32.64
CA LYS A 473 -35.23 -11.33 31.26
C LYS A 473 -33.99 -11.26 30.39
N ALA A 474 -33.98 -12.02 29.30
CA ALA A 474 -32.90 -12.02 28.32
C ALA A 474 -32.81 -10.68 27.57
N VAL A 475 -31.58 -10.22 27.37
CA VAL A 475 -31.26 -9.07 26.52
C VAL A 475 -31.23 -9.53 25.07
N ALA A 476 -31.92 -8.81 24.19
CA ALA A 476 -31.80 -9.04 22.75
C ALA A 476 -30.42 -8.57 22.28
N THR A 477 -29.65 -9.49 21.70
CA THR A 477 -28.22 -9.26 21.38
C THR A 477 -27.91 -9.70 19.95
N SER A 478 -27.05 -8.95 19.27
CA SER A 478 -26.42 -9.31 18.00
C SER A 478 -24.95 -9.68 18.24
N PHE A 479 -24.42 -10.63 17.47
CA PHE A 479 -23.06 -11.13 17.65
C PHE A 479 -22.21 -10.83 16.42
N SER A 480 -20.95 -10.47 16.65
CA SER A 480 -19.92 -10.41 15.61
C SER A 480 -18.62 -11.06 16.10
N TRP A 481 -17.73 -11.38 15.16
CA TRP A 481 -16.46 -12.05 15.41
C TRP A 481 -15.28 -11.21 14.93
N ASP A 482 -14.35 -10.93 15.84
CA ASP A 482 -13.03 -10.36 15.54
C ASP A 482 -11.98 -11.48 15.56
N ALA A 483 -11.70 -12.02 14.37
CA ALA A 483 -10.77 -13.13 14.19
C ALA A 483 -9.32 -12.80 14.56
N ALA A 484 -8.91 -11.52 14.46
CA ALA A 484 -7.55 -11.12 14.79
C ALA A 484 -7.32 -11.09 16.31
N ARG A 485 -8.38 -10.86 17.08
CA ARG A 485 -8.33 -10.77 18.55
C ARG A 485 -8.85 -12.00 19.27
N ASN A 486 -9.39 -12.97 18.54
CA ASN A 486 -10.17 -14.10 19.06
C ASN A 486 -11.35 -13.65 19.95
N THR A 487 -12.06 -12.59 19.54
CA THR A 487 -13.09 -11.96 20.37
C THR A 487 -14.48 -12.04 19.72
N VAL A 488 -15.45 -12.54 20.47
CA VAL A 488 -16.89 -12.39 20.17
C VAL A 488 -17.38 -11.07 20.76
N VAL A 489 -18.00 -10.22 19.94
CA VAL A 489 -18.65 -9.00 20.42
C VAL A 489 -20.16 -9.23 20.44
N ALA A 490 -20.73 -9.21 21.63
CA ALA A 490 -22.16 -9.38 21.89
C ALA A 490 -22.78 -8.00 22.15
N GLN A 491 -23.35 -7.38 21.11
CA GLN A 491 -23.91 -6.03 21.15
C GLN A 491 -25.39 -6.08 21.56
N PRO A 492 -25.80 -5.46 22.68
CA PRO A 492 -27.21 -5.26 22.99
C PRO A 492 -27.91 -4.48 21.86
N ASN A 493 -29.05 -4.98 21.40
CA ASN A 493 -29.83 -4.36 20.32
C ASN A 493 -30.56 -3.09 20.77
N GLY A 494 -30.68 -2.88 22.08
CA GLY A 494 -31.22 -1.67 22.70
C GLY A 494 -30.49 -1.37 24.00
N ARG A 495 -30.76 -0.19 24.57
CA ARG A 495 -30.16 0.22 25.85
C ARG A 495 -30.57 -0.74 26.97
N LEU A 496 -29.59 -1.18 27.74
CA LEU A 496 -29.77 -1.87 29.00
C LEU A 496 -30.44 -0.93 30.01
N ALA A 497 -31.33 -1.45 30.85
CA ALA A 497 -31.93 -0.70 31.95
C ALA A 497 -30.85 -0.09 32.88
N ARG A 498 -31.09 1.12 33.39
CA ARG A 498 -30.17 1.86 34.29
C ARG A 498 -30.09 1.21 35.67
N ASN A 499 -28.98 1.42 36.37
CA ASN A 499 -28.75 0.93 37.73
C ASN A 499 -29.13 -0.56 37.94
N THR A 500 -28.89 -1.38 36.91
CA THR A 500 -29.41 -2.74 36.82
C THR A 500 -28.25 -3.72 36.69
N ASP A 501 -28.29 -4.77 37.49
CA ASP A 501 -27.36 -5.89 37.45
C ASP A 501 -27.70 -6.85 36.29
N TYR A 502 -26.69 -7.25 35.53
CA TYR A 502 -26.78 -8.20 34.43
C TYR A 502 -25.83 -9.37 34.63
N ASP A 503 -26.33 -10.59 34.44
CA ASP A 503 -25.53 -11.81 34.42
C ASP A 503 -25.21 -12.22 32.97
N VAL A 504 -23.96 -12.63 32.75
CA VAL A 504 -23.47 -13.16 31.48
C VAL A 504 -23.06 -14.61 31.66
N THR A 505 -23.55 -15.50 30.81
CA THR A 505 -23.10 -16.90 30.77
C THR A 505 -22.67 -17.29 29.36
N VAL A 506 -21.51 -17.97 29.27
CA VAL A 506 -20.93 -18.47 28.03
C VAL A 506 -20.71 -19.97 28.19
N SER A 507 -21.32 -20.79 27.34
CA SER A 507 -21.24 -22.25 27.46
C SER A 507 -21.36 -22.95 26.11
N GLY A 508 -20.72 -24.10 25.97
CA GLY A 508 -20.88 -24.97 24.80
C GLY A 508 -20.39 -24.39 23.47
N ILE A 509 -19.64 -23.28 23.48
CA ILE A 509 -18.94 -22.78 22.28
C ILE A 509 -17.93 -23.85 21.85
N LYS A 510 -17.80 -24.08 20.55
CA LYS A 510 -16.85 -25.07 20.02
C LYS A 510 -15.70 -24.38 19.32
N ASP A 511 -14.56 -25.05 19.26
CA ASP A 511 -13.51 -24.71 18.30
C ASP A 511 -13.87 -25.22 16.89
N ASN A 512 -13.03 -24.89 15.90
CA ASN A 512 -13.22 -25.35 14.52
C ASN A 512 -13.03 -26.86 14.35
N GLN A 513 -12.58 -27.57 15.38
CA GLN A 513 -12.49 -29.04 15.42
C GLN A 513 -13.72 -29.66 16.11
N GLY A 514 -14.71 -28.86 16.47
CA GLY A 514 -15.96 -29.29 17.09
C GLY A 514 -15.85 -29.60 18.59
N ARG A 515 -14.71 -29.31 19.23
CA ARG A 515 -14.51 -29.54 20.66
C ARG A 515 -15.13 -28.39 21.45
N ALA A 516 -16.08 -28.73 22.32
CA ALA A 516 -16.73 -27.74 23.18
C ALA A 516 -15.80 -27.29 24.32
N MET A 517 -16.01 -26.06 24.79
CA MET A 517 -15.48 -25.58 26.07
C MET A 517 -15.72 -26.61 27.18
N ALA A 518 -14.80 -26.71 28.14
CA ALA A 518 -14.89 -27.69 29.22
C ALA A 518 -16.04 -27.41 30.22
N GLY A 519 -16.49 -26.15 30.34
CA GLY A 519 -17.55 -25.75 31.27
C GLY A 519 -18.23 -24.44 30.91
N THR A 520 -19.12 -23.97 31.79
CA THR A 520 -19.81 -22.70 31.65
C THR A 520 -19.01 -21.58 32.31
N PHE A 521 -18.58 -20.61 31.51
CA PHE A 521 -18.02 -19.36 32.01
C PHE A 521 -19.16 -18.43 32.47
N ARG A 522 -18.98 -17.77 33.62
CA ARG A 522 -19.95 -16.83 34.19
C ARG A 522 -19.27 -15.49 34.46
N SER A 523 -19.99 -14.41 34.17
CA SER A 523 -19.62 -13.05 34.55
C SER A 523 -20.88 -12.25 34.91
N SER A 524 -20.72 -11.04 35.43
CA SER A 524 -21.79 -10.11 35.71
C SER A 524 -21.27 -8.66 35.69
N PHE A 525 -22.16 -7.69 35.48
CA PHE A 525 -21.86 -6.27 35.56
C PHE A 525 -23.12 -5.46 35.89
N LYS A 526 -22.94 -4.22 36.33
CA LYS A 526 -24.04 -3.30 36.68
C LYS A 526 -23.99 -2.02 35.87
N THR A 527 -25.11 -1.63 35.28
CA THR A 527 -25.24 -0.36 34.54
C THR A 527 -25.31 0.85 35.47
N GLY A 528 -24.86 2.02 35.00
CA GLY A 528 -24.90 3.27 35.77
C GLY A 528 -26.29 3.93 35.90
N THR A 529 -26.39 4.99 36.71
CA THR A 529 -27.63 5.76 36.95
C THR A 529 -27.91 6.85 35.91
N GLY A 530 -26.89 7.30 35.16
CA GLY A 530 -27.00 8.30 34.10
C GLY A 530 -26.51 7.77 32.75
N PHE A 531 -26.63 8.60 31.72
CA PHE A 531 -26.04 8.33 30.40
C PHE A 531 -25.15 9.50 29.97
N SER A 532 -24.23 9.20 29.07
CA SER A 532 -23.34 10.19 28.47
C SER A 532 -23.80 10.60 27.08
N LEU A 533 -23.63 11.88 26.77
CA LEU A 533 -23.75 12.41 25.42
C LEU A 533 -22.44 13.07 25.02
N TYR A 534 -21.74 12.47 24.05
CA TYR A 534 -20.51 13.03 23.52
C TYR A 534 -20.78 14.31 22.73
N ILE A 535 -19.99 15.35 22.99
CA ILE A 535 -20.14 16.62 22.27
C ILE A 535 -19.86 16.45 20.77
N SER A 536 -19.01 15.49 20.42
CA SER A 536 -18.68 15.15 19.03
C SER A 536 -19.83 14.50 18.25
N ASP A 537 -20.92 14.14 18.93
CA ASP A 537 -22.15 13.62 18.31
C ASP A 537 -23.28 14.67 18.25
N LEU A 538 -23.14 15.81 18.93
CA LEU A 538 -24.17 16.86 18.97
C LEU A 538 -24.08 17.83 17.78
N ASP A 539 -25.21 18.40 17.37
CA ASP A 539 -25.22 19.47 16.38
C ASP A 539 -24.59 20.75 16.97
N PHE A 540 -23.66 21.37 16.21
CA PHE A 540 -23.03 22.62 16.63
C PHE A 540 -23.91 23.79 16.22
N VAL A 541 -24.34 24.59 17.19
CA VAL A 541 -25.00 25.88 16.95
C VAL A 541 -24.04 26.83 16.25
N ARG A 542 -22.77 26.80 16.67
CA ARG A 542 -21.67 27.58 16.09
C ARG A 542 -20.36 26.84 16.28
N ALA A 543 -19.47 26.92 15.30
CA ALA A 543 -18.12 26.41 15.42
C ALA A 543 -17.14 27.33 14.68
N VAL A 544 -16.22 27.93 15.42
CA VAL A 544 -15.10 28.75 14.94
C VAL A 544 -13.82 28.02 15.29
N ASN A 545 -12.87 27.95 14.37
CA ASN A 545 -11.64 27.21 14.58
C ASN A 545 -10.54 27.79 13.68
N GLY A 546 -9.33 27.97 14.23
CA GLY A 546 -8.35 28.94 13.71
C GLY A 546 -7.85 28.69 12.29
N LYS A 547 -7.51 27.45 11.94
CA LYS A 547 -6.95 27.10 10.62
C LYS A 547 -7.85 26.21 9.77
N GLU A 548 -8.75 25.45 10.38
CA GLU A 548 -9.59 24.45 9.70
C GLU A 548 -10.94 24.27 10.39
N ARG A 549 -11.81 23.39 9.89
CA ARG A 549 -13.05 23.02 10.59
C ARG A 549 -12.73 22.21 11.85
N VAL A 550 -13.59 22.29 12.86
CA VAL A 550 -13.53 21.40 14.03
C VAL A 550 -13.66 19.95 13.56
N LEU A 551 -12.78 19.09 14.03
CA LEU A 551 -12.83 17.66 13.73
C LEU A 551 -13.45 16.90 14.90
N ARG A 552 -14.31 15.94 14.56
CA ARG A 552 -15.02 15.08 15.52
C ARG A 552 -14.31 13.74 15.56
N ASP A 553 -13.99 13.28 16.76
CA ASP A 553 -13.37 11.99 17.06
C ASP A 553 -12.03 11.74 16.34
N LYS A 554 -11.38 12.80 15.86
CA LYS A 554 -10.15 12.75 15.06
C LYS A 554 -9.28 13.98 15.31
N GLN A 555 -7.97 13.78 15.21
CA GLN A 555 -6.99 14.85 15.34
C GLN A 555 -7.07 15.85 14.17
N PRO A 556 -6.80 17.15 14.43
CA PRO A 556 -6.50 18.19 13.42
C PRO A 556 -5.50 17.70 12.37
N PHE A 557 -5.77 17.85 11.07
CA PHE A 557 -5.05 17.11 10.01
C PHE A 557 -4.03 17.95 9.25
N GLN A 558 -2.83 17.40 9.00
CA GLN A 558 -1.91 17.90 7.97
C GLN A 558 -1.84 16.94 6.78
N SER A 559 -1.77 17.50 5.58
CA SER A 559 -2.07 16.90 4.26
C SER A 559 -1.26 15.67 3.82
N ALA A 560 -0.34 15.14 4.65
CA ALA A 560 0.63 14.10 4.33
C ALA A 560 0.25 12.67 4.78
N GLN A 561 -0.71 12.47 5.68
CA GLN A 561 -1.15 11.13 6.10
C GLN A 561 -2.37 10.62 5.28
N LYS A 562 -2.35 9.37 4.80
CA LYS A 562 -3.49 8.77 4.07
C LYS A 562 -4.69 8.43 4.98
N VAL A 563 -4.46 8.30 6.29
CA VAL A 563 -5.46 7.98 7.32
C VAL A 563 -5.32 9.00 8.45
N GLN A 564 -6.44 9.55 8.92
CA GLN A 564 -6.45 10.49 10.06
C GLN A 564 -6.35 9.72 11.38
N PRO A 565 -5.37 10.02 12.26
CA PRO A 565 -5.23 9.36 13.55
C PRO A 565 -6.37 9.70 14.53
N PRO A 566 -6.60 8.85 15.55
CA PRO A 566 -7.53 9.12 16.64
C PRO A 566 -6.99 10.23 17.56
N LEU A 567 -7.87 10.90 18.30
CA LEU A 567 -7.50 11.95 19.26
C LEU A 567 -6.52 11.39 20.29
N SER A 568 -5.49 12.16 20.65
CA SER A 568 -4.59 11.75 21.72
C SER A 568 -3.92 12.91 22.44
N ILE A 569 -3.72 12.73 23.75
CA ILE A 569 -2.96 13.64 24.61
C ILE A 569 -1.95 12.80 25.38
N ARG A 570 -0.65 13.07 25.21
CA ARG A 570 0.45 12.39 25.89
C ARG A 570 0.36 10.86 25.76
N GLY A 571 0.07 10.38 24.55
CA GLY A 571 -0.05 8.97 24.21
C GLY A 571 -1.36 8.30 24.64
N THR A 572 -2.22 8.98 25.40
CA THR A 572 -3.56 8.46 25.73
C THR A 572 -4.49 8.70 24.56
N ILE A 573 -5.01 7.62 23.97
CA ILE A 573 -5.92 7.67 22.82
C ILE A 573 -7.37 7.82 23.31
N TYR A 574 -8.08 8.79 22.76
CA TYR A 574 -9.50 9.00 22.99
C TYR A 574 -10.30 8.63 21.74
N SER A 575 -11.25 7.71 21.89
CA SER A 575 -12.13 7.27 20.80
C SER A 575 -13.19 8.32 20.44
N LYS A 576 -13.51 9.23 21.38
CA LYS A 576 -14.51 10.29 21.24
C LYS A 576 -13.98 11.64 21.70
N GLY A 577 -14.40 12.72 21.05
CA GLY A 577 -14.01 14.09 21.42
C GLY A 577 -13.87 15.07 20.26
N LEU A 578 -13.24 16.23 20.50
CA LEU A 578 -13.00 17.26 19.47
C LEU A 578 -11.51 17.57 19.27
N GLY A 579 -11.10 17.59 18.01
CA GLY A 579 -9.82 18.14 17.58
C GLY A 579 -9.98 19.59 17.13
N VAL A 580 -9.22 20.51 17.72
CA VAL A 580 -9.36 21.96 17.52
C VAL A 580 -8.01 22.67 17.34
N HIS A 581 -8.07 23.90 16.83
CA HIS A 581 -6.94 24.79 16.58
C HIS A 581 -7.24 26.19 17.11
N ALA A 582 -6.38 26.73 17.98
CA ALA A 582 -6.64 28.02 18.61
C ALA A 582 -6.53 29.18 17.59
N LYS A 583 -7.33 30.25 17.72
CA LYS A 583 -8.49 30.38 18.64
C LYS A 583 -9.67 29.55 18.12
N SER A 584 -10.28 28.74 18.98
CA SER A 584 -11.47 27.96 18.65
C SER A 584 -12.61 28.24 19.63
N GLU A 585 -13.83 28.10 19.15
CA GLU A 585 -15.08 28.19 19.91
C GLU A 585 -16.11 27.23 19.30
N VAL A 586 -16.60 26.29 20.09
CA VAL A 586 -17.69 25.38 19.71
C VAL A 586 -18.87 25.59 20.65
N VAL A 587 -20.03 25.92 20.10
CA VAL A 587 -21.26 26.17 20.85
C VAL A 587 -22.27 25.07 20.53
N VAL A 588 -22.81 24.45 21.56
CA VAL A 588 -23.88 23.45 21.48
C VAL A 588 -25.06 23.89 22.34
N ASP A 589 -26.28 23.52 21.95
CA ASP A 589 -27.41 23.60 22.87
C ASP A 589 -27.24 22.48 23.92
N LEU A 590 -27.45 22.81 25.20
CA LEU A 590 -27.38 21.82 26.28
C LEU A 590 -28.57 20.86 26.14
N PRO A 591 -28.36 19.55 25.95
CA PRO A 591 -29.48 18.63 25.89
C PRO A 591 -30.25 18.60 27.23
N GLN A 592 -31.58 18.49 27.15
CA GLN A 592 -32.45 18.46 28.32
C GLN A 592 -32.05 17.32 29.26
N GLY A 593 -32.10 17.56 30.58
CA GLY A 593 -31.71 16.58 31.59
C GLY A 593 -30.20 16.42 31.84
N CYS A 594 -29.34 17.12 31.08
CA CYS A 594 -27.89 17.14 31.30
C CYS A 594 -27.46 18.20 32.33
N THR A 595 -26.64 17.80 33.30
CA THR A 595 -26.31 18.65 34.45
C THR A 595 -24.82 18.92 34.62
N ARG A 596 -23.95 18.06 34.06
CA ARG A 596 -22.49 18.20 34.13
C ARG A 596 -21.83 17.98 32.78
N PHE A 597 -20.67 18.59 32.58
CA PHE A 597 -19.79 18.38 31.44
C PHE A 597 -18.45 17.85 31.94
N GLN A 598 -17.94 16.81 31.28
CA GLN A 598 -16.66 16.19 31.56
C GLN A 598 -15.83 16.06 30.29
N ALA A 599 -14.51 16.27 30.39
CA ALA A 599 -13.57 16.09 29.28
C ALA A 599 -12.12 16.03 29.80
N TYR A 600 -11.22 15.51 28.98
CA TYR A 600 -9.78 15.70 29.12
C TYR A 600 -9.30 16.73 28.09
N VAL A 601 -8.54 17.74 28.51
CA VAL A 601 -8.03 18.77 27.61
C VAL A 601 -6.52 18.88 27.64
N GLY A 602 -5.93 19.20 26.50
CA GLY A 602 -4.49 19.37 26.38
C GLY A 602 -4.03 19.58 24.95
N VAL A 603 -2.72 19.77 24.80
CA VAL A 603 -2.05 19.80 23.49
C VAL A 603 -2.14 18.41 22.86
N ASP A 604 -2.52 18.35 21.60
CA ASP A 604 -2.68 17.09 20.87
C ASP A 604 -1.32 16.52 20.43
N ASP A 605 -1.19 15.18 20.34
CA ASP A 605 0.10 14.53 20.00
C ASP A 605 0.48 14.60 18.50
N LEU A 606 -0.24 15.38 17.69
CA LEU A 606 0.07 15.58 16.27
C LEU A 606 1.54 16.02 16.09
N ARG A 607 2.39 15.10 15.58
CA ARG A 607 3.86 15.20 15.40
C ARG A 607 4.65 15.40 16.70
N ARG A 608 5.60 14.49 17.01
CA ARG A 608 6.55 14.67 18.14
C ARG A 608 7.47 15.91 17.99
N ASN A 609 7.72 16.40 16.76
CA ASN A 609 8.74 17.42 16.48
C ASN A 609 8.22 18.88 16.34
N LEU A 610 6.97 19.17 16.67
CA LEU A 610 6.47 20.56 16.72
C LEU A 610 6.78 21.21 18.08
N GLU A 611 7.11 22.52 18.07
CA GLU A 611 7.36 23.36 19.25
C GLU A 611 6.28 23.21 20.34
N GLU A 612 6.67 23.42 21.60
CA GLU A 612 5.76 23.36 22.76
C GLU A 612 4.70 24.47 22.67
N GLY A 613 3.47 24.11 22.30
CA GLY A 613 2.34 25.02 22.36
C GLY A 613 1.79 25.15 23.78
N GLU A 614 1.47 26.37 24.19
CA GLU A 614 0.80 26.70 25.45
C GLU A 614 -0.67 27.04 25.15
N LEU A 615 -1.58 26.15 25.55
CA LEU A 615 -3.01 26.25 25.25
C LEU A 615 -3.84 26.42 26.53
N PHE A 616 -4.83 27.30 26.44
CA PHE A 616 -5.80 27.53 27.51
C PHE A 616 -7.19 27.08 27.04
N PHE A 617 -7.91 26.40 27.94
CA PHE A 617 -9.24 25.86 27.68
C PHE A 617 -10.26 26.51 28.60
N GLU A 618 -11.43 26.84 28.06
CA GLU A 618 -12.51 27.53 28.76
C GLU A 618 -13.86 26.89 28.42
N VAL A 619 -14.73 26.76 29.42
CA VAL A 619 -16.13 26.35 29.24
C VAL A 619 -17.04 27.45 29.75
N LEU A 620 -17.95 27.92 28.90
CA LEU A 620 -19.00 28.88 29.25
C LEU A 620 -20.37 28.19 29.24
N ALA A 621 -21.20 28.46 30.22
CA ALA A 621 -22.62 28.07 30.27
C ALA A 621 -23.47 29.35 30.21
N ASP A 622 -24.22 29.57 29.11
CA ASP A 622 -24.92 30.83 28.80
C ASP A 622 -24.05 32.08 29.02
N ASN A 623 -22.84 32.06 28.43
CA ASN A 623 -21.81 33.10 28.55
C ASN A 623 -21.19 33.27 29.96
N ARG A 624 -21.60 32.51 30.97
CA ARG A 624 -20.95 32.46 32.28
C ARG A 624 -19.82 31.45 32.28
N ARG A 625 -18.59 31.88 32.60
CA ARG A 625 -17.43 30.97 32.72
C ARG A 625 -17.66 29.98 33.88
N VAL A 626 -17.65 28.70 33.56
CA VAL A 626 -17.79 27.59 34.52
C VAL A 626 -16.51 26.76 34.64
N PHE A 627 -15.55 26.96 33.73
CA PHE A 627 -14.21 26.38 33.82
C PHE A 627 -13.20 27.20 33.01
N TYR A 628 -11.96 27.30 33.50
CA TYR A 628 -10.82 27.87 32.80
C TYR A 628 -9.53 27.21 33.30
N THR A 629 -8.61 26.83 32.41
CA THR A 629 -7.29 26.33 32.80
C THR A 629 -6.42 27.49 33.28
N GLU A 630 -6.14 27.58 34.58
CA GLU A 630 -5.34 28.68 35.15
C GLU A 630 -3.90 28.70 34.61
N ASN A 631 -3.30 27.51 34.46
CA ASN A 631 -2.00 27.32 33.82
C ASN A 631 -2.17 26.81 32.38
N PRO A 632 -1.31 27.20 31.43
CA PRO A 632 -1.38 26.67 30.08
C PRO A 632 -1.09 25.17 30.09
N THR A 633 -1.91 24.43 29.36
CA THR A 633 -1.56 23.06 28.99
C THR A 633 -0.41 23.09 27.99
N THR A 634 0.54 22.18 28.15
CA THR A 634 1.72 22.06 27.27
C THR A 634 1.81 20.64 26.74
N LYS A 635 2.65 20.44 25.72
CA LYS A 635 2.86 19.13 25.09
C LYS A 635 3.42 18.08 26.06
N GLN A 636 4.24 18.50 27.03
CA GLN A 636 4.79 17.63 28.07
C GLN A 636 3.88 17.51 29.30
N GLY A 637 2.88 18.39 29.42
CA GLY A 637 1.92 18.38 30.52
C GLY A 637 0.97 17.18 30.46
N PRO A 638 0.48 16.68 31.61
CA PRO A 638 -0.62 15.71 31.60
C PRO A 638 -1.89 16.34 31.03
N ALA A 639 -2.81 15.52 30.52
CA ALA A 639 -4.15 15.98 30.19
C ALA A 639 -4.85 16.55 31.44
N VAL A 640 -5.49 17.70 31.31
CA VAL A 640 -6.26 18.31 32.39
C VAL A 640 -7.68 17.77 32.35
N TYR A 641 -8.10 17.13 33.43
CA TYR A 641 -9.46 16.64 33.57
C TYR A 641 -10.41 17.78 33.97
N ILE A 642 -11.50 17.91 33.23
CA ILE A 642 -12.59 18.86 33.46
C ILE A 642 -13.78 18.07 34.01
N ASP A 643 -14.36 18.56 35.10
CA ASP A 643 -15.68 18.16 35.56
C ASP A 643 -16.40 19.39 36.13
N THR A 644 -17.33 19.96 35.36
CA THR A 644 -18.03 21.19 35.72
C THR A 644 -19.54 21.08 35.60
N ARG A 645 -20.25 21.86 36.40
CA ARG A 645 -21.72 21.92 36.41
C ARG A 645 -22.22 22.88 35.33
N VAL A 646 -23.05 22.38 34.42
CA VAL A 646 -23.70 23.13 33.33
C VAL A 646 -25.22 23.19 33.47
N ALA A 647 -25.77 22.59 34.54
CA ALA A 647 -27.20 22.51 34.79
C ALA A 647 -27.91 23.88 34.69
N GLY A 648 -29.04 23.90 33.99
CA GLY A 648 -29.88 25.09 33.82
C GLY A 648 -29.47 26.03 32.69
N ALA A 649 -28.35 25.78 32.02
CA ALA A 649 -27.95 26.57 30.85
C ALA A 649 -28.69 26.14 29.58
N ARG A 650 -28.93 27.07 28.65
CA ARG A 650 -29.45 26.78 27.31
C ARG A 650 -28.33 26.38 26.34
N ARG A 651 -27.17 27.01 26.43
CA ARG A 651 -26.01 26.77 25.57
C ARG A 651 -24.72 26.62 26.36
N VAL A 652 -23.85 25.77 25.86
CA VAL A 652 -22.49 25.59 26.39
C VAL A 652 -21.48 25.88 25.28
N SER A 653 -20.50 26.74 25.58
CA SER A 653 -19.41 27.10 24.66
C SER A 653 -18.09 26.50 25.14
N PHE A 654 -17.39 25.80 24.27
CA PHE A 654 -16.06 25.22 24.47
C PHE A 654 -15.03 26.05 23.71
N ILE A 655 -14.20 26.79 24.43
CA ILE A 655 -13.28 27.77 23.87
C ILE A 655 -11.84 27.31 24.13
N MET A 656 -10.99 27.43 23.12
CA MET A 656 -9.55 27.23 23.25
C MET A 656 -8.79 28.44 22.72
N THR A 657 -7.87 28.95 23.52
CA THR A 657 -6.95 30.03 23.17
C THR A 657 -5.50 29.56 23.31
N LYS A 658 -4.56 30.38 22.85
CA LYS A 658 -3.12 30.10 22.91
C LYS A 658 -2.39 31.28 23.55
N SER A 659 -1.23 31.03 24.14
CA SER A 659 -0.36 32.12 24.60
C SER A 659 0.16 32.96 23.42
N ALA A 660 0.66 34.17 23.73
CA ALA A 660 1.29 35.04 22.73
C ALA A 660 2.54 34.40 22.10
N ARG A 661 3.23 33.52 22.84
CA ARG A 661 4.46 32.84 22.42
C ARG A 661 4.19 31.62 21.52
N THR A 662 2.99 31.06 21.59
CA THR A 662 2.63 29.87 20.81
C THR A 662 2.42 30.20 19.33
N GLY A 663 3.26 29.65 18.45
CA GLY A 663 3.13 29.80 17.00
C GLY A 663 1.86 29.13 16.44
N PRO A 664 1.34 29.55 15.27
CA PRO A 664 0.15 28.95 14.68
C PRO A 664 0.29 27.47 14.29
N ALA A 665 1.48 26.87 14.27
CA ALA A 665 1.66 25.44 13.98
C ALA A 665 1.54 24.56 15.24
N ALA A 666 1.83 25.11 16.42
CA ALA A 666 1.77 24.43 17.71
C ALA A 666 0.43 24.65 18.46
N ALA A 667 -0.48 25.42 17.86
CA ALA A 667 -1.75 25.82 18.46
C ALA A 667 -2.88 24.76 18.31
N VAL A 668 -2.53 23.48 18.44
CA VAL A 668 -3.40 22.32 18.19
C VAL A 668 -3.74 21.63 19.51
N GLY A 669 -5.03 21.51 19.81
CA GLY A 669 -5.48 20.93 21.08
C GLY A 669 -6.65 19.98 20.91
N THR A 670 -6.83 19.16 21.94
CA THR A 670 -7.82 18.09 21.98
C THR A 670 -8.74 18.24 23.19
N TRP A 671 -10.04 18.05 22.96
CA TRP A 671 -11.06 17.78 23.97
C TRP A 671 -11.38 16.28 23.93
N GLY A 672 -10.61 15.45 24.65
CA GLY A 672 -10.75 13.99 24.71
C GLY A 672 -11.87 13.56 25.65
N ASP A 673 -12.59 12.50 25.30
CA ASP A 673 -13.73 11.95 26.04
C ASP A 673 -14.78 13.02 26.45
N ALA A 674 -14.93 14.04 25.62
CA ALA A 674 -15.72 15.22 25.97
C ALA A 674 -17.23 14.93 25.88
N GLN A 675 -17.90 14.92 27.03
CA GLN A 675 -19.26 14.42 27.20
C GLN A 675 -20.08 15.21 28.23
N PHE A 676 -21.39 15.30 28.00
CA PHE A 676 -22.35 15.66 29.03
C PHE A 676 -22.77 14.44 29.83
N ARG A 677 -22.93 14.59 31.15
CA ARG A 677 -23.61 13.63 32.01
C ARG A 677 -25.05 14.05 32.17
N CYS A 678 -25.94 13.14 31.79
CA CYS A 678 -27.38 13.36 31.70
C CYS A 678 -28.12 12.34 32.57
N GLY A 679 -29.20 12.79 33.21
CA GLY A 679 -29.94 12.00 34.19
C GLY A 679 -30.54 12.77 35.36
N GLY A 680 -30.68 14.10 35.28
CA GLY A 680 -31.64 14.82 36.11
C GLY A 680 -33.04 14.68 35.51
N TYR A 681 -34.05 14.35 36.34
CA TYR A 681 -35.46 14.10 35.98
C TYR A 681 -35.95 14.86 34.74
N ASP A 682 -35.89 14.21 33.60
CA ASP A 682 -36.56 14.63 32.38
C ASP A 682 -37.83 13.79 32.28
N THR A 683 -38.97 14.42 32.53
CA THR A 683 -40.30 13.78 32.49
C THR A 683 -41.11 14.24 31.28
N ALA A 684 -40.50 15.03 30.39
CA ALA A 684 -41.16 15.51 29.19
C ALA A 684 -41.33 14.34 28.22
N ARG A 685 -42.54 14.16 27.70
CA ARG A 685 -42.78 13.14 26.67
C ARG A 685 -42.38 13.67 25.30
N PRO A 686 -41.61 12.92 24.49
CA PRO A 686 -41.28 13.33 23.14
C PRO A 686 -42.52 13.42 22.25
N LYS A 687 -42.48 14.29 21.23
CA LYS A 687 -43.55 14.51 20.24
C LYS A 687 -43.00 14.49 18.83
N VAL A 688 -43.74 13.96 17.86
CA VAL A 688 -43.44 14.15 16.44
C VAL A 688 -43.82 15.59 16.04
N THR A 689 -42.84 16.38 15.61
CA THR A 689 -43.03 17.78 15.21
C THR A 689 -43.20 17.96 13.71
N LYS A 690 -42.69 17.02 12.88
CA LYS A 690 -42.81 17.09 11.42
C LYS A 690 -42.67 15.73 10.74
N ILE A 691 -43.41 15.51 9.65
CA ILE A 691 -43.24 14.38 8.71
C ILE A 691 -43.12 14.95 7.28
N SER A 692 -42.12 14.54 6.50
CA SER A 692 -41.85 15.05 5.15
C SER A 692 -41.33 13.96 4.20
N PRO A 693 -41.73 13.94 2.91
CA PRO A 693 -42.69 14.82 2.26
C PRO A 693 -44.13 14.51 2.73
N GLY A 694 -44.95 15.54 2.84
CA GLY A 694 -46.35 15.38 3.28
C GLY A 694 -47.30 14.85 2.19
N GLN A 695 -46.98 15.06 0.91
CA GLN A 695 -47.70 14.61 -0.30
C GLN A 695 -46.70 14.51 -1.46
N GLY A 696 -46.92 13.58 -2.41
CA GLY A 696 -46.05 13.43 -3.59
C GLY A 696 -44.75 12.69 -3.30
N LEU A 697 -44.82 11.60 -2.53
CA LEU A 697 -43.68 10.74 -2.24
C LEU A 697 -43.18 10.11 -3.55
N GLY A 698 -41.89 10.27 -3.87
CA GLY A 698 -41.31 9.55 -5.01
C GLY A 698 -41.31 8.05 -4.75
N ILE A 699 -41.37 7.22 -5.80
CA ILE A 699 -41.36 5.75 -5.66
C ILE A 699 -40.10 5.20 -4.95
N ASN A 700 -39.01 5.96 -4.92
CA ASN A 700 -37.78 5.68 -4.14
C ASN A 700 -37.51 6.75 -3.06
N GLY A 701 -38.53 7.54 -2.72
CA GLY A 701 -38.42 8.66 -1.81
C GLY A 701 -38.21 8.20 -0.37
N SER A 702 -37.41 8.96 0.39
CA SER A 702 -37.27 8.80 1.83
C SER A 702 -38.30 9.65 2.58
N ILE A 703 -38.67 9.22 3.78
CA ILE A 703 -39.59 9.92 4.68
C ILE A 703 -38.81 10.36 5.92
N ASP A 704 -38.77 11.67 6.17
CA ASP A 704 -38.14 12.24 7.36
C ASP A 704 -39.21 12.52 8.43
N VAL A 705 -38.99 11.98 9.63
CA VAL A 705 -39.78 12.21 10.84
C VAL A 705 -38.94 12.98 11.85
N THR A 706 -39.36 14.18 12.24
CA THR A 706 -38.67 15.01 13.23
C THR A 706 -39.40 14.97 14.57
N PHE A 707 -38.67 14.82 15.66
CA PHE A 707 -39.14 14.77 17.05
C PHE A 707 -38.79 16.08 17.81
N SER A 708 -39.49 16.35 18.91
CA SER A 708 -39.25 17.51 19.77
C SER A 708 -37.87 17.45 20.46
N GLU A 709 -37.40 16.24 20.72
CA GLU A 709 -36.19 15.95 21.48
C GLU A 709 -35.49 14.68 20.96
N PRO A 710 -34.25 14.40 21.41
CA PRO A 710 -33.49 13.23 20.96
C PRO A 710 -34.20 11.93 21.36
N MET A 711 -34.40 11.04 20.38
CA MET A 711 -35.07 9.76 20.59
C MET A 711 -34.08 8.62 20.86
N ASP A 712 -34.50 7.60 21.61
CA ASP A 712 -33.78 6.32 21.66
C ASP A 712 -34.02 5.57 20.34
N VAL A 713 -32.93 5.29 19.62
CA VAL A 713 -32.97 4.73 18.27
C VAL A 713 -33.64 3.36 18.25
N ALA A 714 -33.30 2.49 19.20
CA ALA A 714 -33.76 1.10 19.18
C ALA A 714 -35.27 0.99 19.45
N SER A 715 -35.76 1.68 20.49
CA SER A 715 -37.20 1.72 20.78
C SER A 715 -37.98 2.40 19.67
N THR A 716 -37.46 3.49 19.09
CA THR A 716 -38.16 4.24 18.03
C THR A 716 -38.27 3.45 16.74
N VAL A 717 -37.21 2.73 16.34
CA VAL A 717 -37.27 1.84 15.15
C VAL A 717 -38.22 0.68 15.40
N ALA A 718 -38.19 0.06 16.59
CA ALA A 718 -39.09 -1.04 16.94
C ALA A 718 -40.57 -0.63 17.00
N ALA A 719 -40.84 0.64 17.30
CA ALA A 719 -42.19 1.21 17.35
C ALA A 719 -42.70 1.74 16.00
N THR A 720 -41.94 1.63 14.90
CA THR A 720 -42.30 2.21 13.60
C THR A 720 -42.71 1.14 12.59
N GLU A 721 -43.80 1.39 11.86
CA GLU A 721 -44.31 0.51 10.80
C GLU A 721 -44.67 1.32 9.54
N LEU A 722 -44.46 0.73 8.35
CA LEU A 722 -44.87 1.31 7.06
C LEU A 722 -45.72 0.31 6.28
N LEU A 723 -47.03 0.55 6.26
CA LEU A 723 -48.03 -0.38 5.74
C LEU A 723 -48.55 0.03 4.36
N LEU A 724 -48.91 -0.96 3.55
CA LEU A 724 -49.73 -0.80 2.33
C LEU A 724 -51.16 -0.32 2.65
N PRO A 725 -51.89 0.26 1.68
CA PRO A 725 -53.29 0.59 1.90
C PRO A 725 -54.11 -0.68 2.18
N ILE A 726 -55.12 -0.56 3.05
CA ILE A 726 -55.95 -1.68 3.54
C ILE A 726 -56.56 -2.50 2.38
N ALA A 727 -56.85 -1.85 1.24
CA ALA A 727 -57.37 -2.50 0.03
C ALA A 727 -56.42 -3.53 -0.63
N LEU A 728 -55.12 -3.54 -0.26
CA LEU A 728 -54.10 -4.49 -0.75
C LEU A 728 -53.58 -5.44 0.36
N GLY A 729 -54.29 -5.54 1.49
CA GLY A 729 -54.01 -6.52 2.54
C GLY A 729 -53.12 -6.05 3.71
N GLY A 730 -52.75 -4.76 3.77
CA GLY A 730 -52.14 -4.15 4.97
C GLY A 730 -50.76 -4.67 5.38
N TYR A 731 -49.97 -5.22 4.46
CA TYR A 731 -48.66 -5.78 4.75
C TYR A 731 -47.60 -4.70 5.06
N ASP A 732 -46.72 -4.98 6.03
CA ASP A 732 -45.51 -4.20 6.30
C ASP A 732 -44.48 -4.42 5.18
N LEU A 733 -44.07 -3.33 4.55
CA LEU A 733 -43.16 -3.35 3.40
C LEU A 733 -41.69 -3.49 3.79
N GLY A 734 -41.39 -3.33 5.08
CA GLY A 734 -40.03 -3.26 5.59
C GLY A 734 -39.29 -2.01 5.12
N PHE A 735 -38.46 -1.47 5.99
CA PHE A 735 -37.68 -0.27 5.73
C PHE A 735 -36.30 -0.34 6.37
N THR A 736 -35.44 0.58 5.96
CA THR A 736 -34.21 0.93 6.68
C THR A 736 -34.34 2.32 7.25
N THR A 737 -33.70 2.56 8.40
CA THR A 737 -33.70 3.87 9.05
C THR A 737 -32.30 4.41 9.24
N THR A 738 -32.16 5.72 9.10
CA THR A 738 -30.98 6.46 9.57
C THR A 738 -31.44 7.61 10.45
N PHE A 739 -30.77 7.84 11.57
CA PHE A 739 -31.05 8.98 12.43
C PHE A 739 -30.09 10.14 12.15
N SER A 740 -30.57 11.37 12.35
CA SER A 740 -29.71 12.54 12.47
C SER A 740 -28.78 12.36 13.66
N LYS A 741 -27.64 13.07 13.64
CA LYS A 741 -26.67 12.99 14.75
C LYS A 741 -27.25 13.47 16.08
N SER A 742 -28.15 14.44 16.03
CA SER A 742 -28.95 14.89 17.18
C SER A 742 -30.01 13.90 17.65
N LEU A 743 -30.22 12.78 16.95
CA LEU A 743 -31.27 11.79 17.19
C LEU A 743 -32.70 12.36 17.16
N LYS A 744 -32.86 13.59 16.67
CA LYS A 744 -34.15 14.28 16.56
C LYS A 744 -34.85 14.03 15.23
N THR A 745 -34.18 13.51 14.21
CA THR A 745 -34.80 13.21 12.92
C THR A 745 -34.49 11.78 12.51
N MET A 746 -35.53 10.98 12.26
CA MET A 746 -35.44 9.66 11.68
C MET A 746 -35.78 9.73 10.19
N THR A 747 -34.87 9.30 9.33
CA THR A 747 -35.10 9.12 7.91
C THR A 747 -35.40 7.66 7.63
N ILE A 748 -36.61 7.40 7.13
CA ILE A 748 -37.10 6.08 6.72
C ILE A 748 -36.91 5.93 5.22
N LYS A 749 -36.31 4.83 4.78
CA LYS A 749 -36.16 4.46 3.38
C LYS A 749 -36.79 3.08 3.14
N PRO A 750 -37.83 2.99 2.28
CA PRO A 750 -38.40 1.69 1.91
C PRO A 750 -37.34 0.74 1.34
N ASN A 751 -37.42 -0.54 1.71
CA ASN A 751 -36.46 -1.55 1.22
C ASN A 751 -36.68 -1.92 -0.26
N GLN A 752 -37.84 -1.54 -0.80
CA GLN A 752 -38.28 -1.79 -2.17
C GLN A 752 -38.98 -0.55 -2.73
N PRO A 753 -38.94 -0.31 -4.06
CA PRO A 753 -39.65 0.80 -4.67
C PRO A 753 -41.16 0.75 -4.38
N LEU A 754 -41.75 1.88 -4.02
CA LEU A 754 -43.19 2.03 -3.83
C LEU A 754 -43.92 2.01 -5.17
N LEU A 755 -45.13 1.45 -5.19
CA LEU A 755 -46.07 1.53 -6.31
C LEU A 755 -46.50 2.98 -6.60
N HIS A 756 -46.68 3.30 -7.88
CA HIS A 756 -47.17 4.59 -8.36
C HIS A 756 -48.63 4.84 -7.97
N ASP A 757 -48.99 6.12 -7.82
CA ASP A 757 -50.35 6.61 -7.47
C ASP A 757 -51.00 5.90 -6.25
N THR A 758 -50.19 5.26 -5.42
CA THR A 758 -50.61 4.45 -4.27
C THR A 758 -50.42 5.22 -2.97
N GLU A 759 -51.37 5.09 -2.04
CA GLU A 759 -51.38 5.68 -0.69
C GLU A 759 -50.85 4.67 0.34
N TYR A 760 -49.89 5.07 1.17
CA TYR A 760 -49.25 4.26 2.21
C TYR A 760 -49.53 4.85 3.59
N GLN A 761 -49.58 4.02 4.63
CA GLN A 761 -49.76 4.47 6.01
C GLN A 761 -48.46 4.28 6.81
N LEU A 762 -47.92 5.39 7.32
CA LEU A 762 -46.83 5.39 8.30
C LEU A 762 -47.42 5.43 9.71
N THR A 763 -47.01 4.49 10.57
CA THR A 763 -47.38 4.44 11.99
C THR A 763 -46.14 4.49 12.87
N ILE A 764 -46.18 5.30 13.92
CA ILE A 764 -45.20 5.30 15.02
C ILE A 764 -45.98 5.11 16.32
N ASP A 765 -45.79 3.97 16.96
CA ASP A 765 -46.45 3.62 18.21
C ASP A 765 -45.92 4.44 19.40
N GLY A 766 -46.77 4.65 20.39
CA GLY A 766 -46.47 5.37 21.62
C GLY A 766 -45.41 4.70 22.49
N SER A 767 -45.00 3.47 22.18
CA SER A 767 -43.88 2.77 22.81
C SER A 767 -42.49 3.28 22.42
N ALA A 768 -42.37 4.17 21.41
CA ALA A 768 -41.12 4.87 21.15
C ALA A 768 -40.71 5.70 22.37
N GLU A 769 -39.45 5.62 22.79
CA GLU A 769 -38.94 6.31 23.98
C GLU A 769 -37.87 7.36 23.61
N ASP A 770 -37.79 8.43 24.40
CA ASP A 770 -36.62 9.33 24.37
C ASP A 770 -35.41 8.71 25.10
N LEU A 771 -34.28 9.42 25.13
CA LEU A 771 -33.09 8.99 25.86
C LEU A 771 -33.27 8.95 27.40
N SER A 772 -34.33 9.57 27.90
CA SER A 772 -34.74 9.59 29.31
C SER A 772 -35.75 8.47 29.65
N GLN A 773 -36.15 7.68 28.65
CA GLN A 773 -37.17 6.61 28.72
C GLN A 773 -38.61 7.12 28.91
N ASN A 774 -38.90 8.37 28.55
CA ASN A 774 -40.27 8.83 28.43
C ASN A 774 -40.85 8.36 27.11
N ARG A 775 -42.05 7.78 27.18
CA ARG A 775 -42.81 7.33 26.01
C ARG A 775 -43.32 8.51 25.19
N LEU A 776 -43.35 8.33 23.87
CA LEU A 776 -43.93 9.26 22.90
C LEU A 776 -45.34 9.67 23.34
N SER A 777 -45.66 10.96 23.17
CA SER A 777 -46.87 11.57 23.71
C SER A 777 -48.19 10.94 23.21
N GLY A 778 -48.11 10.09 22.18
CA GLY A 778 -49.21 9.29 21.63
C GLY A 778 -48.80 8.65 20.32
N ASN A 779 -49.62 7.73 19.82
CA ASN A 779 -49.42 7.09 18.52
C ASN A 779 -49.56 8.11 17.39
N VAL A 780 -48.70 8.04 16.38
CA VAL A 780 -48.72 8.93 15.22
C VAL A 780 -49.00 8.12 13.97
N GLN A 781 -50.03 8.50 13.23
CA GLN A 781 -50.39 7.90 11.94
C GLN A 781 -50.45 8.95 10.85
N ARG A 782 -49.91 8.63 9.66
CA ARG A 782 -49.92 9.53 8.51
C ARG A 782 -50.04 8.78 7.19
N ASN A 783 -50.96 9.24 6.34
CA ASN A 783 -51.08 8.75 4.97
C ASN A 783 -50.15 9.52 4.01
N LEU A 784 -49.51 8.79 3.09
CA LEU A 784 -48.52 9.29 2.13
C LEU A 784 -48.85 8.77 0.72
N LYS A 785 -49.14 9.66 -0.23
CA LYS A 785 -49.47 9.28 -1.62
C LYS A 785 -48.29 9.49 -2.57
N THR A 786 -48.01 8.48 -3.39
CA THR A 786 -46.98 8.51 -4.44
C THR A 786 -47.44 9.19 -5.73
N ALA A 787 -46.51 9.70 -6.55
CA ALA A 787 -46.83 10.41 -7.79
C ALA A 787 -47.18 9.47 -8.98
N ALA A 788 -48.03 9.96 -9.89
CA ALA A 788 -48.43 9.26 -11.13
C ALA A 788 -47.29 9.20 -12.18
N VAL A 789 -47.37 8.23 -13.10
CA VAL A 789 -46.37 7.97 -14.16
C VAL A 789 -46.47 9.01 -15.29
N ALA A 790 -45.35 9.52 -15.81
CA ALA A 790 -45.30 10.36 -17.02
C ALA A 790 -44.74 9.56 -18.24
N PRO A 791 -45.20 9.81 -19.50
CA PRO A 791 -44.80 9.02 -20.67
C PRO A 791 -43.36 9.26 -21.14
N ALA A 792 -42.72 8.23 -21.70
CA ALA A 792 -41.34 8.24 -22.20
C ALA A 792 -41.23 8.80 -23.64
N GLY A 793 -40.36 9.80 -23.89
CA GLY A 793 -40.09 10.23 -25.27
C GLY A 793 -39.16 11.43 -25.54
N GLU A 794 -38.97 12.40 -24.64
CA GLU A 794 -38.23 13.63 -24.99
C GLU A 794 -36.76 13.66 -24.50
N ARG A 795 -35.81 14.02 -25.38
CA ARG A 795 -34.36 14.12 -25.10
C ARG A 795 -33.90 15.58 -24.97
N ILE A 796 -32.86 15.81 -24.15
CA ILE A 796 -32.21 17.13 -23.97
C ILE A 796 -31.45 17.53 -25.25
N GLY A 797 -31.70 18.74 -25.77
CA GLY A 797 -31.08 19.26 -27.00
C GLY A 797 -30.21 20.49 -26.75
N LEU A 798 -28.99 20.53 -27.29
CA LEU A 798 -28.19 21.77 -27.36
C LEU A 798 -28.71 22.62 -28.53
N VAL A 799 -29.14 23.85 -28.25
CA VAL A 799 -29.81 24.71 -29.25
C VAL A 799 -28.93 25.89 -29.67
N GLU A 800 -28.00 26.33 -28.81
CA GLU A 800 -27.10 27.43 -29.13
C GLU A 800 -25.75 27.23 -28.45
N LEU A 801 -24.66 27.47 -29.18
CA LEU A 801 -23.30 27.54 -28.64
C LEU A 801 -22.55 28.72 -29.28
N VAL A 802 -22.33 29.78 -28.52
CA VAL A 802 -21.51 30.94 -28.92
C VAL A 802 -20.18 30.86 -28.18
N THR A 803 -19.06 30.83 -28.90
CA THR A 803 -17.71 30.81 -28.29
C THR A 803 -16.76 31.77 -29.00
N ARG A 804 -15.98 32.57 -28.25
CA ARG A 804 -14.83 33.32 -28.76
C ARG A 804 -13.52 32.79 -28.12
N GLY A 805 -12.94 31.71 -28.66
CA GLY A 805 -11.64 31.16 -28.20
C GLY A 805 -11.44 29.66 -28.47
N ARG A 806 -10.18 29.16 -28.33
CA ARG A 806 -9.84 27.73 -28.42
C ARG A 806 -10.22 27.00 -27.13
N ASN A 807 -10.85 25.83 -27.24
CA ASN A 807 -11.40 25.03 -26.14
C ASN A 807 -10.32 24.20 -25.37
N PRO A 808 -10.01 24.49 -24.09
CA PRO A 808 -9.15 23.68 -23.22
C PRO A 808 -9.96 22.63 -22.43
N ALA A 809 -9.30 21.76 -21.66
CA ALA A 809 -9.94 20.79 -20.77
C ALA A 809 -10.18 21.40 -19.36
N ALA A 810 -11.36 21.18 -18.78
CA ALA A 810 -11.78 21.73 -17.49
C ALA A 810 -10.95 21.21 -16.30
N ASN A 811 -9.97 22.00 -15.86
CA ASN A 811 -9.12 21.71 -14.70
C ASN A 811 -9.23 22.88 -13.71
N PHE A 812 -9.71 22.73 -12.47
CA PHE A 812 -9.94 23.89 -11.58
C PHE A 812 -8.86 24.03 -10.51
N ARG A 813 -8.52 25.28 -10.16
CA ARG A 813 -7.67 25.63 -8.99
C ARG A 813 -8.56 25.68 -7.73
N LYS A 814 -8.03 25.31 -6.55
CA LYS A 814 -8.67 25.56 -5.25
C LYS A 814 -7.75 26.44 -4.40
N THR A 815 -8.20 27.61 -3.93
CA THR A 815 -7.51 28.45 -2.97
C THR A 815 -8.23 28.33 -1.64
N GLY A 816 -7.55 27.71 -0.68
CA GLY A 816 -7.81 27.83 0.74
C GLY A 816 -6.57 28.46 1.35
N GLY A 817 -6.73 29.61 2.01
CA GLY A 817 -5.63 30.40 2.53
C GLY A 817 -4.83 29.68 3.62
N GLY A 818 -3.54 30.03 3.72
CA GLY A 818 -2.76 29.81 4.94
C GLY A 818 -1.47 28.98 4.86
N GLY A 819 -0.64 29.15 3.82
CA GLY A 819 0.84 29.02 3.88
C GLY A 819 1.48 27.63 3.71
N GLY A 820 2.05 27.36 2.52
CA GLY A 820 3.05 26.28 2.31
C GLY A 820 2.80 25.34 1.11
N THR A 821 2.81 25.87 -0.11
CA THR A 821 3.08 25.23 -1.42
C THR A 821 2.56 23.80 -1.71
N GLY A 822 1.25 23.66 -1.88
CA GLY A 822 0.64 22.50 -2.56
C GLY A 822 -0.72 22.84 -3.17
N THR A 823 -0.75 23.39 -4.39
CA THR A 823 -2.00 23.67 -5.11
C THR A 823 -2.67 22.35 -5.51
N ARG A 824 -3.67 21.87 -4.75
CA ARG A 824 -4.46 20.70 -5.17
C ARG A 824 -5.42 21.10 -6.30
N VAL A 825 -5.08 20.71 -7.52
CA VAL A 825 -5.92 20.83 -8.71
C VAL A 825 -6.94 19.70 -8.68
N ARG A 826 -8.23 20.02 -8.75
CA ARG A 826 -9.26 18.99 -8.92
C ARG A 826 -9.53 18.83 -10.41
N GLN A 827 -9.08 17.72 -10.96
CA GLN A 827 -9.37 17.33 -12.34
C GLN A 827 -10.75 16.70 -12.40
N PHE A 828 -11.58 17.15 -13.34
CA PHE A 828 -12.88 16.55 -13.61
C PHE A 828 -12.82 15.87 -14.97
N ASN A 829 -13.26 14.62 -15.03
CA ASN A 829 -13.31 13.86 -16.28
C ASN A 829 -14.49 14.27 -17.17
N ASN A 830 -15.45 15.04 -16.62
CA ASN A 830 -16.69 15.46 -17.30
C ASN A 830 -17.00 16.94 -17.02
N GLY A 831 -17.39 17.70 -18.04
CA GLY A 831 -17.72 19.13 -17.95
C GLY A 831 -17.80 19.83 -19.31
N ILE A 832 -18.30 21.06 -19.31
CA ILE A 832 -18.37 21.98 -20.43
C ILE A 832 -17.28 23.04 -20.24
N ALA A 833 -16.22 22.97 -21.07
CA ALA A 833 -15.17 23.96 -21.06
C ALA A 833 -15.51 25.13 -21.99
N MET A 834 -15.31 26.37 -21.50
CA MET A 834 -15.73 27.59 -22.18
C MET A 834 -14.63 28.65 -22.02
N THR A 835 -14.28 29.37 -23.09
CA THR A 835 -13.22 30.40 -23.07
C THR A 835 -13.70 31.70 -23.68
N GLY A 836 -13.29 32.83 -23.11
CA GLY A 836 -13.77 34.14 -23.54
C GLY A 836 -15.24 34.37 -23.17
N TYR A 837 -15.90 35.30 -23.86
CA TYR A 837 -17.36 35.39 -23.81
C TYR A 837 -17.94 34.16 -24.52
N SER A 838 -18.57 33.29 -23.75
CA SER A 838 -19.16 32.05 -24.27
C SER A 838 -20.54 31.81 -23.66
N VAL A 839 -21.46 31.30 -24.48
CA VAL A 839 -22.85 31.00 -24.10
C VAL A 839 -23.21 29.60 -24.62
N ALA A 840 -23.81 28.76 -23.78
CA ALA A 840 -24.35 27.46 -24.15
C ALA A 840 -25.81 27.37 -23.70
N THR A 841 -26.73 27.14 -24.64
CA THR A 841 -28.18 27.09 -24.37
C THR A 841 -28.71 25.69 -24.66
N PHE A 842 -29.36 25.09 -23.66
CA PHE A 842 -29.97 23.76 -23.72
C PHE A 842 -31.49 23.85 -23.65
N GLN A 843 -32.17 23.09 -24.49
CA GLN A 843 -33.59 22.81 -24.39
C GLN A 843 -33.79 21.55 -23.55
N LEU A 844 -34.60 21.67 -22.49
CA LEU A 844 -34.95 20.60 -21.57
C LEU A 844 -36.28 19.95 -22.00
N PRO A 845 -36.46 18.64 -21.72
CA PRO A 845 -37.71 17.95 -22.05
C PRO A 845 -38.91 18.57 -21.32
N GLY A 846 -40.08 18.55 -21.96
CA GLY A 846 -41.34 19.08 -21.47
C GLY A 846 -41.84 18.42 -20.18
N SER A 847 -41.30 17.25 -19.84
CA SER A 847 -41.49 16.52 -18.58
C SER A 847 -40.74 17.13 -17.37
N GLY A 848 -39.96 18.20 -17.57
CA GLY A 848 -39.40 19.05 -16.52
C GLY A 848 -38.25 18.42 -15.73
N CYS A 849 -37.02 18.88 -15.97
CA CYS A 849 -35.91 18.57 -15.06
C CYS A 849 -36.13 19.28 -13.73
N THR A 850 -35.98 18.55 -12.62
CA THR A 850 -36.32 19.03 -11.27
C THR A 850 -35.13 19.62 -10.54
N SER A 851 -33.90 19.21 -10.87
CA SER A 851 -32.70 19.76 -10.27
C SER A 851 -31.46 19.70 -11.16
N ILE A 852 -30.46 20.53 -10.83
CA ILE A 852 -29.14 20.54 -11.45
C ILE A 852 -28.02 20.58 -10.39
N SER A 853 -26.95 19.85 -10.64
CA SER A 853 -25.67 19.90 -9.90
C SER A 853 -24.53 20.26 -10.84
N PHE A 854 -23.57 21.07 -10.41
CA PHE A 854 -22.38 21.42 -11.19
C PHE A 854 -21.26 22.00 -10.31
N VAL A 855 -20.07 22.12 -10.89
CA VAL A 855 -18.94 22.87 -10.34
C VAL A 855 -18.56 23.98 -11.32
N ALA A 856 -18.65 25.24 -10.91
CA ALA A 856 -18.22 26.39 -11.72
C ALA A 856 -16.90 26.94 -11.19
N GLY A 857 -16.03 27.51 -12.02
CA GLY A 857 -14.78 28.12 -11.54
C GLY A 857 -13.71 28.42 -12.59
N LYS A 858 -12.55 28.86 -12.12
CA LYS A 858 -11.39 29.21 -12.94
C LYS A 858 -10.52 28.00 -13.27
N GLU A 859 -10.05 27.94 -14.52
CA GLU A 859 -9.14 26.88 -14.95
C GLU A 859 -7.71 27.06 -14.42
N ASN A 860 -7.03 25.95 -14.10
CA ASN A 860 -5.71 25.89 -13.48
C ASN A 860 -4.55 26.14 -14.48
N ALA A 861 -4.83 26.26 -15.77
CA ALA A 861 -3.80 26.22 -16.81
C ALA A 861 -3.06 27.56 -17.08
N ARG A 862 -3.38 28.68 -16.39
CA ARG A 862 -2.82 30.02 -16.70
C ARG A 862 -2.69 30.96 -15.48
N LYS A 863 -1.93 32.07 -15.66
CA LYS A 863 -1.27 32.95 -14.66
C LYS A 863 -2.23 33.65 -13.66
N ASP A 864 -1.68 34.03 -12.50
CA ASP A 864 -2.32 34.89 -11.49
C ASP A 864 -2.77 36.24 -12.11
N GLY A 865 -3.96 36.74 -11.73
CA GLY A 865 -4.54 38.01 -12.22
C GLY A 865 -5.76 37.91 -13.16
N GLU A 866 -6.18 36.72 -13.59
CA GLU A 866 -7.40 36.54 -14.42
C GLU A 866 -8.68 36.47 -13.57
N THR A 867 -9.72 37.24 -13.95
CA THR A 867 -11.08 37.21 -13.38
C THR A 867 -12.13 36.80 -14.42
N CYS A 868 -13.17 36.10 -13.98
CA CYS A 868 -14.30 35.75 -14.84
C CYS A 868 -15.61 35.78 -14.07
N ARG A 869 -16.72 36.06 -14.75
CA ARG A 869 -18.06 36.04 -14.18
C ARG A 869 -18.90 35.01 -14.91
N MET A 870 -19.42 34.03 -14.19
CA MET A 870 -20.23 32.94 -14.75
C MET A 870 -21.67 33.09 -14.32
N LYS A 871 -22.60 33.01 -15.29
CA LYS A 871 -24.04 33.11 -15.03
C LYS A 871 -24.80 31.90 -15.56
N MET A 872 -25.84 31.49 -14.86
CA MET A 872 -26.82 30.49 -15.33
C MET A 872 -28.19 31.13 -15.33
N PHE A 873 -28.92 30.95 -16.42
CA PHE A 873 -30.30 31.37 -16.56
C PHE A 873 -31.20 30.17 -16.77
N GLU A 874 -32.40 30.20 -16.19
CA GLU A 874 -33.49 29.28 -16.50
C GLU A 874 -34.67 30.04 -17.12
N ALA A 875 -35.39 29.42 -18.05
CA ALA A 875 -36.63 29.95 -18.61
C ALA A 875 -37.69 28.84 -18.73
N THR A 876 -38.95 29.21 -18.52
CA THR A 876 -40.11 28.30 -18.48
C THR A 876 -40.59 27.85 -19.87
N GLY A 877 -40.03 28.40 -20.96
CA GLY A 877 -40.36 28.03 -22.35
C GLY A 877 -39.24 28.35 -23.34
N PRO A 878 -39.29 27.85 -24.60
CA PRO A 878 -38.27 28.07 -25.63
C PRO A 878 -38.00 29.56 -25.93
N GLN A 879 -38.98 30.44 -25.71
CA GLN A 879 -38.87 31.90 -25.83
C GLN A 879 -39.27 32.65 -24.54
N GLY A 880 -39.32 31.96 -23.39
CA GLY A 880 -39.71 32.58 -22.12
C GLY A 880 -38.67 33.56 -21.57
N ALA A 881 -39.11 34.51 -20.73
CA ALA A 881 -38.23 35.45 -20.05
C ALA A 881 -37.21 34.69 -19.18
N GLU A 882 -35.93 35.06 -19.30
CA GLU A 882 -34.86 34.39 -18.60
C GLU A 882 -34.67 34.91 -17.18
N LYS A 883 -34.60 34.00 -16.21
CA LYS A 883 -34.28 34.29 -14.82
C LYS A 883 -32.85 33.86 -14.52
N SER A 884 -32.00 34.81 -14.11
CA SER A 884 -30.66 34.48 -13.59
C SER A 884 -30.80 33.72 -12.27
N VAL A 885 -30.26 32.51 -12.23
CA VAL A 885 -30.31 31.61 -11.07
C VAL A 885 -28.92 31.33 -10.50
N PHE A 886 -27.86 31.61 -11.25
CA PHE A 886 -26.51 31.63 -10.74
C PHE A 886 -25.80 32.83 -11.34
N ASP A 887 -25.09 33.61 -10.54
CA ASP A 887 -24.23 34.70 -11.00
C ASP A 887 -23.09 34.81 -10.00
N GLN A 888 -21.90 34.38 -10.39
CA GLN A 888 -20.73 34.42 -9.51
C GLN A 888 -19.49 34.86 -10.28
N GLU A 889 -18.74 35.76 -9.65
CA GLU A 889 -17.41 36.14 -10.08
C GLU A 889 -16.35 35.26 -9.42
N PHE A 890 -15.39 34.82 -10.22
CA PHE A 890 -14.26 34.01 -9.80
C PHE A 890 -12.96 34.81 -10.02
N THR A 891 -12.15 34.85 -8.96
CA THR A 891 -10.88 35.56 -8.87
C THR A 891 -9.80 34.60 -8.35
N ASP A 892 -8.59 35.07 -8.07
CA ASP A 892 -7.56 34.24 -7.42
C ASP A 892 -7.95 33.81 -5.98
N SER A 893 -8.80 34.58 -5.30
CA SER A 893 -9.30 34.22 -3.96
C SER A 893 -10.56 33.35 -4.00
N THR A 894 -11.32 33.41 -5.10
CA THR A 894 -12.57 32.64 -5.30
C THR A 894 -12.46 31.84 -6.58
N VAL A 895 -11.92 30.62 -6.50
CA VAL A 895 -11.51 29.87 -7.70
C VAL A 895 -12.50 28.80 -8.18
N SER A 896 -13.43 28.36 -7.34
CA SER A 896 -14.54 27.47 -7.76
C SER A 896 -15.71 27.50 -6.78
N ALA A 897 -16.91 27.13 -7.26
CA ALA A 897 -18.14 26.96 -6.51
C ALA A 897 -18.81 25.64 -6.90
N THR A 898 -19.25 24.88 -5.90
CA THR A 898 -19.99 23.62 -6.12
C THR A 898 -21.45 23.84 -5.78
N VAL A 899 -22.32 23.58 -6.75
CA VAL A 899 -23.78 23.62 -6.58
C VAL A 899 -24.29 22.19 -6.66
N LYS A 900 -25.03 21.76 -5.63
CA LYS A 900 -25.62 20.41 -5.55
C LYS A 900 -27.14 20.50 -5.49
N ASN A 901 -27.82 19.68 -6.29
CA ASN A 901 -29.26 19.45 -6.30
C ASN A 901 -30.08 20.75 -6.30
N ARG A 902 -29.62 21.77 -7.01
CA ARG A 902 -30.35 23.03 -7.10
C ARG A 902 -31.66 22.78 -7.82
N ARG A 903 -32.78 23.08 -7.17
CA ARG A 903 -34.12 22.95 -7.75
C ARG A 903 -34.26 23.87 -8.98
N LEU A 904 -34.78 23.32 -10.06
CA LEU A 904 -35.18 24.07 -11.26
C LEU A 904 -36.69 24.36 -11.18
N THR A 905 -37.11 25.56 -11.54
CA THR A 905 -38.53 25.97 -11.45
C THR A 905 -39.22 25.89 -12.81
N ASN A 906 -39.68 24.67 -13.18
CA ASN A 906 -40.33 24.39 -14.47
C ASN A 906 -39.50 24.83 -15.69
N ALA A 907 -38.17 24.70 -15.60
CA ALA A 907 -37.25 25.14 -16.65
C ALA A 907 -37.40 24.26 -17.90
N ARG A 908 -37.71 24.89 -19.04
CA ARG A 908 -37.68 24.27 -20.38
C ARG A 908 -36.44 24.68 -21.17
N ARG A 909 -35.76 25.75 -20.76
CA ARG A 909 -34.49 26.21 -21.36
C ARG A 909 -33.50 26.56 -20.26
N LEU A 910 -32.24 26.15 -20.44
CA LEU A 910 -31.13 26.44 -19.53
C LEU A 910 -30.01 27.10 -20.32
N ARG A 911 -29.54 28.27 -19.87
CA ARG A 911 -28.46 29.01 -20.54
C ARG A 911 -27.27 29.22 -19.59
N LEU A 912 -26.11 28.72 -19.98
CA LEU A 912 -24.85 28.84 -19.25
C LEU A 912 -23.97 29.90 -19.93
N VAL A 913 -23.50 30.88 -19.17
CA VAL A 913 -22.75 32.03 -19.67
C VAL A 913 -21.42 32.15 -18.93
N VAL A 914 -20.34 32.38 -19.67
CA VAL A 914 -19.05 32.81 -19.16
C VAL A 914 -18.74 34.18 -19.77
N ALA A 915 -18.50 35.17 -18.92
CA ALA A 915 -18.22 36.56 -19.31
C ALA A 915 -16.98 37.11 -18.60
N LYS A 916 -16.43 38.19 -19.16
CA LYS A 916 -15.31 38.93 -18.58
C LYS A 916 -15.81 39.92 -17.51
N SER A 917 -15.07 40.06 -16.41
CA SER A 917 -15.33 41.12 -15.41
C SER A 917 -14.50 42.38 -15.73
N PRO A 918 -15.09 43.59 -15.84
CA PRO A 918 -14.34 44.85 -15.93
C PRO A 918 -13.72 45.24 -14.58
N PRO A 919 -12.49 45.78 -14.48
CA PRO A 919 -11.57 46.24 -15.53
C PRO A 919 -10.25 45.42 -15.55
N ALA A 920 -10.26 44.19 -16.11
CA ALA A 920 -9.04 43.38 -16.19
C ALA A 920 -8.48 43.28 -17.63
N PRO A 921 -7.19 43.55 -17.89
CA PRO A 921 -6.56 43.30 -19.20
C PRO A 921 -6.05 41.85 -19.27
N GLY A 922 -6.87 40.92 -19.80
CA GLY A 922 -6.49 39.50 -19.93
C GLY A 922 -7.57 38.62 -20.57
N ALA A 923 -7.18 37.39 -20.94
CA ALA A 923 -8.05 36.34 -21.48
C ALA A 923 -8.89 35.67 -20.37
N VAL A 924 -10.07 35.12 -20.71
CA VAL A 924 -11.03 34.52 -19.75
C VAL A 924 -11.03 33.00 -19.88
N HIS A 925 -10.66 32.27 -18.82
CA HIS A 925 -10.59 30.80 -18.80
C HIS A 925 -11.36 30.20 -17.62
N CYS A 926 -12.65 29.91 -17.82
CA CYS A 926 -13.54 29.39 -16.77
C CYS A 926 -14.52 28.34 -17.30
N SER A 927 -14.77 27.31 -16.51
CA SER A 927 -15.45 26.10 -16.98
C SER A 927 -16.58 25.65 -16.05
N TRP A 928 -17.51 24.87 -16.60
CA TRP A 928 -18.56 24.19 -15.84
C TRP A 928 -18.23 22.69 -15.76
N ALA A 929 -17.75 22.19 -14.64
CA ALA A 929 -17.50 20.75 -14.41
C ALA A 929 -18.71 20.02 -13.84
N ALA A 930 -18.74 18.70 -14.07
CA ALA A 930 -19.68 17.75 -13.45
C ALA A 930 -21.15 18.19 -13.53
N VAL A 931 -21.55 18.76 -14.68
CA VAL A 931 -22.92 19.24 -14.88
C VAL A 931 -23.86 18.03 -15.00
N GLN A 932 -24.79 17.92 -14.06
CA GLN A 932 -25.71 16.80 -13.92
C GLN A 932 -27.14 17.31 -13.70
N LEU A 933 -28.07 16.85 -14.53
CA LEU A 933 -29.49 17.15 -14.43
C LEU A 933 -30.24 15.95 -13.86
N THR A 934 -31.30 16.20 -13.09
CA THR A 934 -32.26 15.18 -12.67
C THR A 934 -33.58 15.44 -13.38
N CYS A 935 -34.02 14.55 -14.27
CA CYS A 935 -35.24 14.69 -15.04
C CYS A 935 -36.05 13.40 -14.91
N GLY A 936 -37.33 13.49 -14.52
CA GLY A 936 -38.17 12.30 -14.31
C GLY A 936 -37.60 11.26 -13.34
N GLY A 937 -36.74 11.66 -12.39
CA GLY A 937 -36.06 10.76 -11.45
C GLY A 937 -34.77 10.12 -11.98
N GLN A 938 -34.42 10.30 -13.26
CA GLN A 938 -33.15 9.85 -13.83
C GLN A 938 -32.09 10.95 -13.78
N GLN A 939 -30.84 10.56 -13.55
CA GLN A 939 -29.70 11.47 -13.60
C GLN A 939 -29.05 11.46 -15.00
N VAL A 940 -28.97 12.64 -15.61
CA VAL A 940 -28.35 12.85 -16.93
C VAL A 940 -27.09 13.68 -16.78
N LEU A 941 -25.95 13.15 -17.21
CA LEU A 941 -24.65 13.83 -17.17
C LEU A 941 -24.35 14.50 -18.51
N LEU A 942 -23.97 15.79 -18.50
CA LEU A 942 -23.56 16.48 -19.74
C LEU A 942 -22.05 16.27 -19.95
N THR A 943 -21.69 15.41 -20.92
CA THR A 943 -20.29 15.04 -21.21
C THR A 943 -19.73 15.77 -22.45
N LYS A 944 -18.38 15.80 -22.57
CA LYS A 944 -17.68 16.27 -23.78
C LYS A 944 -18.04 15.44 -25.02
N GLN A 945 -18.28 14.13 -24.84
CA GLN A 945 -18.62 13.21 -25.92
C GLN A 945 -20.02 13.51 -26.49
N GLU A 946 -21.00 13.85 -25.62
CA GLU A 946 -22.36 14.27 -26.04
C GLU A 946 -22.36 15.59 -26.82
N VAL A 947 -21.52 16.57 -26.43
CA VAL A 947 -21.44 17.90 -27.07
C VAL A 947 -20.65 17.84 -28.39
N VAL A 948 -19.57 17.06 -28.45
CA VAL A 948 -18.70 16.96 -29.64
C VAL A 948 -19.32 16.09 -30.75
N ASN A 949 -20.05 15.02 -30.42
CA ASN A 949 -20.67 14.15 -31.42
C ASN A 949 -21.82 14.82 -32.21
N ARG A 950 -22.24 16.04 -31.86
CA ARG A 950 -23.31 16.78 -32.56
C ARG A 950 -22.88 18.09 -33.22
N VAL A 951 -21.63 18.54 -33.03
CA VAL A 951 -21.08 19.79 -33.64
C VAL A 951 -20.04 19.49 -34.73
N GLY A 952 -19.55 18.24 -34.83
CA GLY A 952 -18.50 17.83 -35.79
C GLY A 952 -18.87 17.89 -37.27
N ASN A 953 -20.13 18.10 -37.64
CA ASN A 953 -20.59 18.13 -39.04
C ASN A 953 -20.77 19.55 -39.64
N ALA A 954 -20.47 20.63 -38.92
CA ALA A 954 -20.86 21.98 -39.36
C ALA A 954 -19.73 22.96 -39.75
N LEU A 955 -18.43 22.68 -39.53
CA LEU A 955 -17.37 23.70 -39.73
C LEU A 955 -16.10 23.18 -40.41
N GLY A 956 -16.25 22.66 -41.64
CA GLY A 956 -15.09 22.37 -42.51
C GLY A 956 -14.27 23.63 -42.81
N ILE A 957 -13.12 23.81 -42.16
CA ILE A 957 -12.11 24.83 -42.54
C ILE A 957 -10.69 24.28 -42.35
N ASN A 958 -10.07 23.94 -43.48
CA ASN A 958 -8.62 23.85 -43.66
C ASN A 958 -8.06 25.25 -43.96
N LYS A 959 -7.01 25.69 -43.24
CA LYS A 959 -5.81 26.45 -43.72
C LYS A 959 -5.12 27.20 -42.57
N ARG A 960 -3.81 26.97 -42.37
CA ARG A 960 -2.90 27.80 -41.54
C ARG A 960 -2.09 28.76 -42.41
N ARG A 961 -1.87 29.99 -41.94
CA ARG A 961 -0.83 30.93 -42.42
C ARG A 961 0.42 30.86 -41.52
N SER A 962 1.59 31.03 -42.15
CA SER A 962 2.97 30.96 -41.66
C SER A 962 3.47 32.29 -41.06
N GLY A 963 4.51 32.25 -40.21
CA GLY A 963 5.44 33.39 -40.09
C GLY A 963 6.04 33.76 -38.73
N GLN A 964 6.42 32.83 -37.84
CA GLN A 964 7.34 33.17 -36.73
C GLN A 964 8.43 32.10 -36.52
N PRO A 965 9.71 32.50 -36.31
CA PRO A 965 10.82 31.58 -36.16
C PRO A 965 10.77 30.79 -34.85
N ILE A 966 11.03 29.49 -34.94
CA ILE A 966 10.99 28.54 -33.82
C ILE A 966 12.38 28.43 -33.20
N ALA A 967 12.49 28.70 -31.89
CA ALA A 967 13.75 28.56 -31.13
C ALA A 967 14.05 27.09 -30.79
N LEU A 968 15.29 26.66 -31.02
CA LEU A 968 15.74 25.29 -30.75
C LEU A 968 16.26 25.22 -29.30
N ARG A 969 15.68 24.35 -28.46
CA ARG A 969 16.23 23.98 -27.14
C ARG A 969 16.79 22.56 -27.20
N ILE A 970 18.10 22.44 -27.02
CA ILE A 970 18.81 21.16 -26.83
C ILE A 970 19.00 20.96 -25.32
N PRO A 971 18.60 19.82 -24.73
CA PRO A 971 18.80 19.57 -23.30
C PRO A 971 20.29 19.51 -22.95
N THR A 972 20.71 20.20 -21.89
CA THR A 972 22.03 20.06 -21.28
C THR A 972 22.07 18.80 -20.42
N THR A 973 23.18 18.08 -20.49
CA THR A 973 23.41 16.76 -19.88
C THR A 973 23.59 16.85 -18.37
N THR A 974 22.51 16.96 -17.59
CA THR A 974 22.51 16.64 -16.15
C THR A 974 21.11 16.18 -15.73
N GLY A 975 20.97 14.92 -15.33
CA GLY A 975 19.86 14.37 -14.55
C GLY A 975 18.43 14.41 -15.14
N GLY A 976 17.85 13.23 -15.39
CA GLY A 976 16.40 13.05 -15.51
C GLY A 976 15.84 13.01 -16.94
N GLY A 977 15.03 11.98 -17.22
CA GLY A 977 14.38 11.78 -18.51
C GLY A 977 13.38 12.89 -18.86
N GLY A 978 13.78 13.76 -19.78
CA GLY A 978 12.86 14.62 -20.55
C GLY A 978 12.42 13.93 -21.85
N ALA A 979 11.14 14.05 -22.21
CA ALA A 979 10.59 13.54 -23.47
C ALA A 979 11.29 14.16 -24.70
N PRO A 980 11.39 13.45 -25.85
CA PRO A 980 12.08 13.97 -27.04
C PRO A 980 11.44 15.25 -27.56
N THR A 981 12.25 16.28 -27.81
CA THR A 981 11.81 17.56 -28.39
C THR A 981 11.39 17.35 -29.85
N LYS A 982 10.14 17.69 -30.19
CA LYS A 982 9.62 17.66 -31.55
C LYS A 982 9.65 19.07 -32.14
N ILE A 983 10.26 19.25 -33.32
CA ILE A 983 10.38 20.56 -33.97
C ILE A 983 9.75 20.49 -35.38
N GLU A 984 8.72 21.29 -35.64
CA GLU A 984 8.07 21.42 -36.95
C GLU A 984 8.59 22.68 -37.66
N LEU A 985 9.29 22.53 -38.79
CA LEU A 985 9.99 23.64 -39.47
C LEU A 985 9.30 24.08 -40.77
N LYS A 986 8.01 23.73 -40.90
CA LYS A 986 7.02 24.13 -41.93
C LYS A 986 5.73 23.33 -41.67
N PRO A 987 4.61 23.60 -42.37
CA PRO A 987 3.41 22.76 -42.26
C PRO A 987 3.64 21.27 -42.57
N ASN A 988 4.79 20.94 -43.20
CA ASN A 988 5.03 19.70 -43.92
C ASN A 988 6.40 19.06 -43.66
N VAL A 989 7.20 19.54 -42.69
CA VAL A 989 8.51 18.93 -42.34
C VAL A 989 8.64 18.81 -40.83
N GLU A 990 8.85 17.59 -40.36
CA GLU A 990 8.91 17.25 -38.94
C GLU A 990 10.27 16.62 -38.60
N VAL A 991 10.98 17.19 -37.61
CA VAL A 991 12.19 16.59 -37.06
C VAL A 991 11.84 15.93 -35.72
N LYS A 992 12.03 14.62 -35.65
CA LYS A 992 11.77 13.79 -34.47
C LYS A 992 13.07 13.17 -34.00
N TYR A 993 13.27 13.16 -32.68
CA TYR A 993 14.42 12.58 -32.00
C TYR A 993 15.73 13.34 -32.23
N ILE A 994 16.20 14.00 -31.18
CA ILE A 994 17.58 14.48 -31.05
C ILE A 994 18.13 13.72 -29.84
N THR A 995 18.84 12.62 -30.08
CA THR A 995 19.59 11.95 -29.01
C THR A 995 21.04 12.44 -29.08
N PRO A 996 21.61 12.99 -28.00
CA PRO A 996 23.04 13.28 -27.98
C PRO A 996 23.78 11.93 -28.04
N GLY A 997 24.38 11.62 -29.18
CA GLY A 997 25.47 10.66 -29.20
C GLY A 997 26.67 11.27 -28.48
N VAL A 998 27.56 10.41 -27.96
CA VAL A 998 28.88 10.78 -27.43
C VAL A 998 29.44 11.94 -28.25
N CYS A 999 29.72 13.11 -27.63
CA CYS A 999 30.22 14.42 -28.10
C CYS A 999 30.91 14.57 -29.49
N SER A 1000 30.39 13.89 -30.50
CA SER A 1000 31.04 13.62 -31.78
C SER A 1000 29.99 13.34 -32.85
N THR A 1001 28.83 12.75 -32.50
CA THR A 1001 27.77 12.46 -33.46
C THR A 1001 26.39 12.87 -32.92
N LEU A 1002 25.64 13.65 -33.71
CA LEU A 1002 24.25 14.02 -33.46
C LEU A 1002 23.33 13.20 -34.36
N ASN A 1003 22.42 12.43 -33.78
CA ASN A 1003 21.47 11.60 -34.53
C ASN A 1003 20.10 12.27 -34.56
N MET A 1004 19.53 12.39 -35.77
CA MET A 1004 18.25 13.06 -36.03
C MET A 1004 17.39 12.24 -36.99
N ARG A 1005 16.07 12.24 -36.80
CA ARG A 1005 15.13 11.75 -37.83
C ARG A 1005 14.34 12.91 -38.43
N VAL A 1006 14.26 12.95 -39.75
CA VAL A 1006 13.53 13.97 -40.51
C VAL A 1006 12.45 13.28 -41.34
N ASP A 1007 11.19 13.65 -41.15
CA ASP A 1007 10.03 13.14 -41.87
C ASP A 1007 9.38 14.27 -42.72
N ALA A 1008 9.10 14.01 -44.00
CA ALA A 1008 8.39 14.91 -44.91
C ALA A 1008 6.90 14.53 -45.01
N LYS A 1009 5.99 15.49 -44.84
CA LYS A 1009 4.53 15.26 -44.76
C LYS A 1009 3.75 16.07 -45.80
N ASN A 1010 2.56 15.57 -46.16
CA ASN A 1010 1.50 16.26 -46.91
C ASN A 1010 1.97 17.07 -48.14
N GLY A 1011 2.36 16.38 -49.21
CA GLY A 1011 2.41 16.94 -50.57
C GLY A 1011 3.61 17.82 -50.92
N GLY A 1012 4.64 17.92 -50.08
CA GLY A 1012 5.85 18.69 -50.36
C GLY A 1012 7.13 17.84 -50.41
N SER A 1013 8.17 18.35 -51.08
CA SER A 1013 9.55 17.84 -51.00
C SER A 1013 10.42 18.73 -50.11
N ALA A 1014 11.32 18.15 -49.32
CA ALA A 1014 12.15 18.91 -48.38
C ALA A 1014 13.59 18.36 -48.29
N ASN A 1015 14.57 19.27 -48.25
CA ASN A 1015 15.95 18.96 -47.89
C ASN A 1015 16.31 19.73 -46.61
N VAL A 1016 16.74 18.98 -45.58
CA VAL A 1016 17.21 19.52 -44.31
C VAL A 1016 18.71 19.33 -44.19
N GLN A 1017 19.41 20.42 -43.86
CA GLN A 1017 20.85 20.52 -43.64
C GLN A 1017 21.13 20.93 -42.19
N LEU A 1018 22.18 20.37 -41.61
CA LEU A 1018 22.77 20.84 -40.36
C LEU A 1018 24.11 21.49 -40.66
N LEU A 1019 24.30 22.71 -40.19
CA LEU A 1019 25.48 23.54 -40.39
C LEU A 1019 26.12 23.87 -39.03
N SER A 1020 27.42 24.11 -38.98
CA SER A 1020 28.06 24.74 -37.80
C SER A 1020 27.82 26.25 -37.79
N GLY A 1021 28.12 26.92 -36.67
CA GLY A 1021 27.92 28.35 -36.48
C GLY A 1021 28.65 29.27 -37.47
N ASN A 1022 29.62 28.75 -38.22
CA ASN A 1022 30.31 29.44 -39.31
C ASN A 1022 29.79 29.03 -40.72
N GLY A 1023 28.66 28.32 -40.79
CA GLY A 1023 28.00 27.95 -42.04
C GLY A 1023 28.49 26.67 -42.72
N ARG A 1024 29.49 25.98 -42.18
CA ARG A 1024 29.98 24.71 -42.76
C ARG A 1024 28.94 23.58 -42.61
N GLN A 1025 28.58 22.93 -43.70
CA GLN A 1025 27.63 21.81 -43.70
C GLN A 1025 28.23 20.58 -43.02
N LEU A 1026 27.53 20.08 -41.99
CA LEU A 1026 27.93 18.91 -41.20
C LEU A 1026 27.26 17.62 -41.71
N CYS A 1027 26.02 17.72 -42.18
CA CYS A 1027 25.27 16.62 -42.78
C CYS A 1027 24.02 17.18 -43.50
N GLN A 1028 23.39 16.35 -44.35
CA GLN A 1028 22.10 16.66 -44.96
C GLN A 1028 21.28 15.41 -45.25
N THR A 1029 19.96 15.59 -45.36
CA THR A 1029 19.00 14.51 -45.67
C THR A 1029 18.92 14.17 -47.16
N GLY A 1030 19.30 15.11 -48.04
CA GLY A 1030 18.91 15.08 -49.45
C GLY A 1030 17.42 15.40 -49.63
N THR A 1031 16.92 15.45 -50.86
CA THR A 1031 15.49 15.78 -51.11
C THR A 1031 14.59 14.60 -50.73
N LEU A 1032 13.83 14.75 -49.65
CA LEU A 1032 12.81 13.81 -49.21
C LEU A 1032 11.49 14.06 -49.94
N ARG A 1033 10.78 12.99 -50.33
CA ARG A 1033 9.45 13.04 -50.95
C ARG A 1033 8.36 12.92 -49.88
N SER A 1034 7.16 13.43 -50.18
CA SER A 1034 6.01 13.38 -49.26
C SER A 1034 5.75 11.97 -48.74
N GLY A 1035 5.59 11.82 -47.42
CA GLY A 1035 5.31 10.54 -46.75
C GLY A 1035 6.54 9.73 -46.38
N THR A 1036 7.75 10.21 -46.69
CA THR A 1036 9.01 9.51 -46.40
C THR A 1036 9.76 10.15 -45.24
N GLY A 1037 10.66 9.39 -44.62
CA GLY A 1037 11.50 9.88 -43.54
C GLY A 1037 12.88 9.25 -43.51
N ARG A 1038 13.88 10.01 -43.09
CA ARG A 1038 15.29 9.60 -43.10
C ARG A 1038 15.94 9.89 -41.75
N ASN A 1039 16.67 8.91 -41.25
CA ASN A 1039 17.57 9.10 -40.12
C ASN A 1039 18.89 9.62 -40.67
N ILE A 1040 19.43 10.67 -40.05
CA ILE A 1040 20.74 11.23 -40.35
C ILE A 1040 21.59 11.27 -39.09
N SER A 1041 22.87 10.98 -39.25
CA SER A 1041 23.87 11.06 -38.21
C SER A 1041 24.92 12.07 -38.65
N CYS A 1042 25.17 13.06 -37.81
CA CYS A 1042 25.94 14.25 -38.18
C CYS A 1042 27.15 14.36 -37.27
N ASN A 1043 28.35 14.47 -37.84
CA ASN A 1043 29.56 14.68 -37.04
C ASN A 1043 29.58 16.12 -36.52
N VAL A 1044 29.50 16.27 -35.20
CA VAL A 1044 29.45 17.56 -34.50
C VAL A 1044 30.66 17.77 -33.59
N ARG A 1045 31.71 16.96 -33.75
CA ARG A 1045 32.95 17.07 -32.97
C ARG A 1045 33.55 18.47 -33.13
N GLY A 1046 33.77 19.16 -32.01
CA GLY A 1046 34.41 20.49 -31.96
C GLY A 1046 33.54 21.67 -32.41
N VAL A 1047 32.24 21.46 -32.60
CA VAL A 1047 31.30 22.52 -33.02
C VAL A 1047 30.60 23.11 -31.79
N SER A 1048 30.67 24.43 -31.57
CA SER A 1048 30.07 25.11 -30.41
C SER A 1048 28.68 25.72 -30.68
N ARG A 1049 28.32 25.85 -31.96
CA ARG A 1049 27.04 26.41 -32.43
C ARG A 1049 26.53 25.62 -33.63
N LEU A 1050 25.25 25.31 -33.66
CA LEU A 1050 24.60 24.55 -34.72
C LEU A 1050 23.46 25.36 -35.33
N THR A 1051 23.35 25.29 -36.66
CA THR A 1051 22.31 25.93 -37.45
C THR A 1051 21.61 24.86 -38.28
N LEU A 1052 20.30 24.74 -38.13
CA LEU A 1052 19.49 23.83 -38.92
C LEU A 1052 18.78 24.63 -40.03
N LYS A 1053 18.92 24.19 -41.28
CA LYS A 1053 18.33 24.83 -42.46
C LYS A 1053 17.44 23.83 -43.20
N ALA A 1054 16.20 24.21 -43.46
CA ALA A 1054 15.24 23.39 -44.21
C ALA A 1054 14.77 24.11 -45.49
N THR A 1055 14.94 23.47 -46.65
CA THR A 1055 14.59 24.02 -47.97
C THR A 1055 13.52 23.15 -48.65
N GLY A 1056 12.45 23.79 -49.15
CA GLY A 1056 11.36 23.11 -49.88
C GLY A 1056 11.42 23.35 -51.40
N SER A 1057 10.49 22.73 -52.16
CA SER A 1057 10.41 22.79 -53.64
C SER A 1057 10.34 24.19 -54.26
N GLY A 1058 9.97 25.23 -53.50
CA GLY A 1058 9.94 26.63 -53.94
C GLY A 1058 11.18 27.47 -53.56
N GLY A 1059 12.29 26.85 -53.13
CA GLY A 1059 13.55 27.56 -52.83
C GLY A 1059 13.62 28.33 -51.50
N VAL A 1060 12.48 28.56 -50.82
CA VAL A 1060 12.43 29.29 -49.55
C VAL A 1060 13.01 28.45 -48.39
N ALA A 1061 14.05 28.94 -47.73
CA ALA A 1061 14.72 28.27 -46.61
C ALA A 1061 14.27 28.84 -45.24
N GLU A 1062 13.99 27.96 -44.27
CA GLU A 1062 13.75 28.34 -42.87
C GLU A 1062 14.96 27.93 -42.02
N ILE A 1063 15.44 28.83 -41.16
CA ILE A 1063 16.72 28.70 -40.44
C ILE A 1063 16.47 28.81 -38.93
N SER A 1064 17.01 27.87 -38.15
CA SER A 1064 16.97 27.91 -36.68
C SER A 1064 18.36 27.64 -36.10
N ASN A 1065 18.72 28.34 -35.02
CA ASN A 1065 20.05 28.34 -34.41
C ASN A 1065 20.00 27.82 -32.96
N ALA A 1066 21.02 27.07 -32.53
CA ALA A 1066 21.19 26.62 -31.16
C ALA A 1066 22.67 26.61 -30.73
N ASN A 1067 22.93 26.92 -29.45
CA ASN A 1067 24.26 26.74 -28.85
C ASN A 1067 24.44 25.26 -28.47
N PHE A 1068 25.61 24.70 -28.76
CA PHE A 1068 25.94 23.29 -28.50
C PHE A 1068 27.20 23.23 -27.63
N ASN A 1069 27.02 23.04 -26.33
CA ASN A 1069 28.13 22.89 -25.39
C ASN A 1069 28.38 21.41 -25.13
N CYS A 1070 29.46 20.88 -25.71
CA CYS A 1070 30.08 19.66 -25.22
C CYS A 1070 31.18 20.05 -24.22
N ALA A 1071 31.02 19.67 -22.95
CA ALA A 1071 32.09 19.79 -21.97
C ALA A 1071 33.25 18.84 -22.37
N LYS A 1072 34.46 19.38 -22.44
CA LYS A 1072 35.69 18.64 -22.76
C LYS A 1072 35.99 17.63 -21.64
N GLY A 1073 35.80 16.35 -21.95
CA GLY A 1073 36.50 15.19 -21.38
C GLY A 1073 36.92 15.24 -19.90
N SER A 1074 36.14 14.57 -19.05
CA SER A 1074 36.64 13.90 -17.86
C SER A 1074 36.07 12.48 -17.84
N ARG A 1075 36.96 11.50 -17.77
CA ARG A 1075 36.56 10.13 -17.42
C ARG A 1075 36.40 10.11 -15.90
N GLU A 1076 35.32 9.47 -15.46
CA GLU A 1076 34.89 9.37 -14.05
C GLU A 1076 36.03 9.00 -13.09
N PRO A 1077 36.21 9.73 -11.97
CA PRO A 1077 37.18 9.40 -10.92
C PRO A 1077 36.79 8.10 -10.18
N ARG A 1078 37.73 7.45 -9.49
CA ARG A 1078 37.47 6.23 -8.69
C ARG A 1078 37.85 6.44 -7.23
N CYS A 1079 37.16 5.83 -6.28
CA CYS A 1079 37.50 5.90 -4.86
C CYS A 1079 37.76 4.51 -4.27
N GLU A 1080 38.78 4.42 -3.42
CA GLU A 1080 39.11 3.24 -2.62
C GLU A 1080 38.86 3.58 -1.14
N PHE A 1081 37.91 2.88 -0.51
CA PHE A 1081 37.61 3.06 0.91
C PHE A 1081 38.78 2.63 1.78
N GLY A 1082 39.12 3.48 2.76
CA GLY A 1082 40.08 3.20 3.81
C GLY A 1082 39.44 2.49 5.01
N ASN A 1083 39.87 2.85 6.22
CA ASN A 1083 39.39 2.19 7.44
C ASN A 1083 37.91 2.50 7.70
N PHE A 1084 37.16 1.42 7.98
CA PHE A 1084 35.82 1.45 8.55
C PHE A 1084 35.75 0.41 9.67
N PRO A 1085 34.96 0.64 10.72
CA PRO A 1085 34.63 -0.39 11.70
C PRO A 1085 33.79 -1.50 11.05
N ALA A 1086 33.93 -2.74 11.55
CA ALA A 1086 33.19 -3.89 11.04
C ALA A 1086 31.68 -3.82 11.37
N ASN A 1087 31.35 -3.20 12.51
CA ASN A 1087 30.01 -2.95 13.02
C ASN A 1087 30.04 -1.75 13.98
N PHE A 1088 28.88 -1.19 14.31
CA PHE A 1088 28.76 -0.02 15.20
C PHE A 1088 27.79 -0.27 16.37
N LYS A 1089 27.93 0.50 17.44
CA LYS A 1089 26.93 0.72 18.49
C LYS A 1089 26.40 2.14 18.41
N VAL A 1090 25.24 2.40 19.00
CA VAL A 1090 24.77 3.78 19.18
C VAL A 1090 25.76 4.54 20.05
N LYS A 1091 26.07 5.79 19.65
CA LYS A 1091 27.15 6.67 20.13
C LYS A 1091 28.58 6.27 19.75
N ASP A 1092 28.80 5.18 19.04
CA ASP A 1092 30.13 4.95 18.47
C ASP A 1092 30.45 6.06 17.46
N GLU A 1093 31.70 6.48 17.42
CA GLU A 1093 32.21 7.35 16.37
C GLU A 1093 32.74 6.48 15.22
N VAL A 1094 32.03 6.48 14.10
CA VAL A 1094 32.43 5.77 12.89
C VAL A 1094 33.27 6.72 12.05
N CYS A 1095 34.59 6.59 12.17
CA CYS A 1095 35.53 7.26 11.30
C CYS A 1095 35.67 6.52 9.97
N TYR A 1096 35.57 7.27 8.88
CA TYR A 1096 35.63 6.81 7.51
C TYR A 1096 36.70 7.57 6.73
N SER A 1097 37.32 6.90 5.76
CA SER A 1097 38.23 7.54 4.81
C SER A 1097 38.13 6.87 3.45
N ALA A 1098 38.58 7.59 2.43
CA ALA A 1098 38.72 7.07 1.08
C ALA A 1098 39.84 7.81 0.36
N THR A 1099 40.60 7.06 -0.45
CA THR A 1099 41.56 7.66 -1.39
C THR A 1099 40.93 7.61 -2.77
N CYS A 1100 40.70 8.78 -3.36
CA CYS A 1100 40.12 8.88 -4.69
C CYS A 1100 41.19 9.23 -5.72
N TYR A 1101 41.07 8.69 -6.92
CA TYR A 1101 42.03 8.82 -8.00
C TYR A 1101 41.35 9.35 -9.26
N ASN A 1102 42.02 10.23 -9.99
CA ASN A 1102 41.62 10.58 -11.34
C ASN A 1102 41.86 9.42 -12.32
N PHE A 1103 41.42 9.59 -13.55
CA PHE A 1103 41.55 8.55 -14.59
C PHE A 1103 43.00 8.17 -14.95
N LYS A 1104 43.98 8.98 -14.55
CA LYS A 1104 45.42 8.70 -14.73
C LYS A 1104 46.04 7.94 -13.54
N GLY A 1105 45.24 7.62 -12.52
CA GLY A 1105 45.70 6.97 -11.29
C GLY A 1105 46.38 7.91 -10.30
N GLN A 1106 46.24 9.23 -10.47
CA GLN A 1106 46.76 10.22 -9.51
C GLN A 1106 45.73 10.51 -8.43
N VAL A 1107 46.16 10.67 -7.18
CA VAL A 1107 45.27 10.96 -6.04
C VAL A 1107 44.62 12.33 -6.21
N LEU A 1108 43.30 12.40 -6.03
CA LEU A 1108 42.52 13.63 -6.03
C LEU A 1108 42.73 14.41 -4.72
N PRO A 1109 42.75 15.75 -4.77
CA PRO A 1109 42.84 16.56 -3.57
C PRO A 1109 41.59 16.40 -2.69
N ALA A 1110 41.73 16.59 -1.38
CA ALA A 1110 40.61 16.45 -0.43
C ALA A 1110 39.43 17.39 -0.74
N SER A 1111 39.70 18.56 -1.35
CA SER A 1111 38.67 19.51 -1.81
C SER A 1111 37.78 18.98 -2.93
N ALA A 1112 38.21 17.90 -3.60
CA ALA A 1112 37.48 17.26 -4.69
C ALA A 1112 36.72 16.01 -4.23
N VAL A 1113 36.72 15.71 -2.92
CA VAL A 1113 36.03 14.57 -2.33
C VAL A 1113 35.03 15.08 -1.30
N SER A 1114 33.82 14.52 -1.32
CA SER A 1114 32.77 14.77 -0.32
C SER A 1114 32.11 13.46 0.05
N TRP A 1115 31.38 13.43 1.16
CA TRP A 1115 30.69 12.26 1.67
C TRP A 1115 29.24 12.58 1.96
N VAL A 1116 28.35 11.63 1.74
CA VAL A 1116 26.97 11.66 2.21
C VAL A 1116 26.75 10.44 3.10
N THR A 1117 26.42 10.69 4.36
CA THR A 1117 26.11 9.64 5.35
C THR A 1117 24.60 9.47 5.43
N LYS A 1118 24.12 8.23 5.39
CA LYS A 1118 22.70 7.89 5.38
C LYS A 1118 22.35 6.83 6.42
N ILE A 1119 21.14 6.94 6.97
CA ILE A 1119 20.50 5.90 7.77
C ILE A 1119 19.45 5.18 6.92
N ILE A 1120 19.45 3.84 6.97
CA ILE A 1120 18.44 3.01 6.31
C ILE A 1120 17.73 2.14 7.35
N HIS A 1121 16.40 2.26 7.41
CA HIS A 1121 15.55 1.44 8.29
C HIS A 1121 14.24 1.03 7.61
N CYS A 1122 13.66 -0.10 8.07
CA CYS A 1122 12.53 -0.77 7.42
C CYS A 1122 11.47 -1.17 8.46
N GLN A 1123 10.55 -0.27 8.82
CA GLN A 1123 9.41 -0.61 9.68
C GLN A 1123 8.21 -1.21 8.90
N ALA A 1124 7.97 -0.75 7.65
CA ALA A 1124 6.90 -1.25 6.77
C ALA A 1124 7.21 -1.05 5.27
N LEU A 1125 7.96 0.01 4.95
CA LEU A 1125 8.65 0.27 3.69
C LEU A 1125 10.05 0.74 4.05
N CYS A 1126 11.08 0.17 3.43
CA CYS A 1126 12.43 0.67 3.61
C CYS A 1126 12.53 2.09 3.06
N HIS A 1127 13.09 2.99 3.86
CA HIS A 1127 13.37 4.36 3.44
C HIS A 1127 14.69 4.82 4.05
N GLU A 1128 15.29 5.81 3.41
CA GLU A 1128 16.59 6.39 3.79
C GLU A 1128 16.41 7.87 4.15
N HIS A 1129 17.21 8.34 5.09
CA HIS A 1129 17.40 9.76 5.34
C HIS A 1129 18.89 10.08 5.23
N GLU A 1130 19.21 11.19 4.56
CA GLU A 1130 20.57 11.74 4.52
C GLU A 1130 20.81 12.52 5.81
N GLU A 1131 21.82 12.11 6.56
CA GLU A 1131 22.12 12.66 7.89
C GLU A 1131 23.12 13.80 7.81
N GLU A 1132 24.22 13.61 7.07
CA GLU A 1132 25.30 14.58 6.99
C GLU A 1132 26.02 14.53 5.65
N THR A 1133 26.43 15.70 5.15
CA THR A 1133 27.37 15.82 4.03
C THR A 1133 28.67 16.45 4.50
N THR A 1134 29.79 15.73 4.42
CA THR A 1134 31.12 16.23 4.85
C THR A 1134 32.09 16.33 3.68
N ASN A 1135 32.90 17.39 3.62
CA ASN A 1135 33.94 17.55 2.60
C ASN A 1135 35.29 17.01 3.09
N GLY A 1136 36.07 16.41 2.19
CA GLY A 1136 37.38 15.84 2.50
C GLY A 1136 37.48 14.34 2.19
N ASN A 1137 38.70 13.82 2.24
CA ASN A 1137 39.01 12.41 2.02
C ASN A 1137 38.83 11.53 3.27
N ARG A 1138 38.44 12.12 4.40
CA ARG A 1138 38.15 11.44 5.66
C ARG A 1138 37.15 12.24 6.48
N GLY A 1139 36.42 11.57 7.36
CA GLY A 1139 35.49 12.16 8.30
C GLY A 1139 35.17 11.18 9.42
N CYS A 1140 34.43 11.64 10.41
CA CYS A 1140 33.89 10.79 11.46
C CYS A 1140 32.44 11.17 11.70
N TYR A 1141 31.59 10.16 11.90
CA TYR A 1141 30.17 10.35 12.17
C TYR A 1141 29.80 9.61 13.45
N THR A 1142 29.19 10.30 14.39
CA THR A 1142 28.72 9.70 15.64
C THR A 1142 27.35 9.08 15.41
N ILE A 1143 27.21 7.79 15.68
CA ILE A 1143 25.96 7.07 15.44
C ILE A 1143 24.84 7.58 16.36
N PRO A 1144 23.72 8.08 15.82
CA PRO A 1144 22.60 8.55 16.61
C PRO A 1144 21.76 7.37 17.13
N ASP A 1145 20.99 7.63 18.18
CA ASP A 1145 19.92 6.74 18.60
C ASP A 1145 18.68 7.03 17.74
N HIS A 1146 18.43 6.18 16.74
CA HIS A 1146 17.38 6.39 15.74
C HIS A 1146 16.04 5.73 16.13
N GLY A 1147 15.95 5.09 17.31
CA GLY A 1147 14.71 4.52 17.86
C GLY A 1147 14.13 3.30 17.13
N ASP A 1148 14.76 2.85 16.04
CA ASP A 1148 14.39 1.69 15.24
C ASP A 1148 15.62 0.84 14.93
N PHE A 1149 15.43 -0.37 14.40
CA PHE A 1149 16.52 -1.11 13.79
C PHE A 1149 16.95 -0.46 12.46
N PHE A 1150 18.21 -0.03 12.37
CA PHE A 1150 18.79 0.60 11.19
C PHE A 1150 20.22 0.14 10.89
N PHE A 1151 20.68 0.35 9.66
CA PHE A 1151 22.10 0.29 9.30
C PHE A 1151 22.52 1.56 8.55
N MET A 1152 23.83 1.82 8.49
CA MET A 1152 24.38 3.04 7.89
C MET A 1152 24.92 2.79 6.48
N GLU A 1153 24.84 3.80 5.65
CA GLU A 1153 25.49 3.87 4.34
C GLU A 1153 26.32 5.15 4.22
N PHE A 1154 27.53 5.03 3.69
CA PHE A 1154 28.48 6.12 3.47
C PHE A 1154 28.82 6.19 1.99
N ASP A 1155 28.32 7.24 1.34
CA ASP A 1155 28.57 7.55 -0.06
C ASP A 1155 29.73 8.52 -0.17
N VAL A 1156 30.87 8.10 -0.74
CA VAL A 1156 31.94 9.02 -1.13
C VAL A 1156 31.73 9.50 -2.56
N ILE A 1157 31.69 10.82 -2.73
CA ILE A 1157 31.52 11.52 -3.98
C ILE A 1157 32.87 12.17 -4.34
N ALA A 1158 33.50 11.70 -5.42
CA ALA A 1158 34.71 12.31 -5.98
C ALA A 1158 34.41 13.09 -7.25
N ARG A 1159 35.06 14.25 -7.38
CA ARG A 1159 34.95 15.15 -8.53
C ARG A 1159 36.31 15.35 -9.20
N ASP A 1160 36.35 15.36 -10.52
CA ASP A 1160 37.54 15.70 -11.31
C ASP A 1160 37.10 16.58 -12.50
N GLY A 1161 37.17 17.90 -12.30
CA GLY A 1161 36.49 18.86 -13.19
C GLY A 1161 34.97 18.65 -13.17
N ASP A 1162 34.38 18.41 -14.35
CA ASP A 1162 32.95 18.15 -14.51
C ASP A 1162 32.55 16.67 -14.32
N ALA A 1163 33.51 15.76 -14.07
CA ALA A 1163 33.20 14.35 -13.77
C ALA A 1163 32.94 14.15 -12.29
N GLU A 1164 31.91 13.37 -11.95
CA GLU A 1164 31.56 12.98 -10.59
C GLU A 1164 31.39 11.47 -10.51
N THR A 1165 31.78 10.86 -9.39
CA THR A 1165 31.53 9.44 -9.10
C THR A 1165 31.16 9.26 -7.65
N VAL A 1166 30.14 8.43 -7.42
CA VAL A 1166 29.70 8.02 -6.08
C VAL A 1166 30.10 6.58 -5.85
N SER A 1167 30.78 6.30 -4.74
CA SER A 1167 31.06 4.95 -4.25
C SER A 1167 30.43 4.78 -2.88
N THR A 1168 29.89 3.60 -2.58
CA THR A 1168 29.04 3.38 -1.39
C THR A 1168 29.60 2.31 -0.47
N ARG A 1169 29.59 2.55 0.86
CA ARG A 1169 29.99 1.58 1.90
C ARG A 1169 28.92 1.47 2.97
N GLN A 1170 28.44 0.25 3.23
CA GLN A 1170 27.49 -0.01 4.33
C GLN A 1170 28.19 -0.49 5.61
N VAL A 1171 27.70 -0.04 6.76
CA VAL A 1171 28.15 -0.47 8.10
C VAL A 1171 26.92 -0.90 8.90
N ARG A 1172 26.99 -2.07 9.56
CA ARG A 1172 25.85 -2.68 10.28
C ARG A 1172 25.93 -2.46 11.79
N PRO A 1173 24.80 -2.44 12.52
CA PRO A 1173 24.82 -2.35 13.97
C PRO A 1173 25.27 -3.66 14.63
N GLN A 1174 25.80 -3.58 15.85
CA GLN A 1174 25.82 -4.68 16.80
C GLN A 1174 24.44 -4.81 17.44
N THR A 1175 23.97 -6.04 17.69
CA THR A 1175 22.58 -6.30 18.09
C THR A 1175 22.46 -7.05 19.42
N VAL A 1176 21.31 -6.90 20.07
CA VAL A 1176 20.88 -7.68 21.24
C VAL A 1176 19.51 -8.27 20.97
N SER A 1177 19.36 -9.58 21.16
CA SER A 1177 18.07 -10.27 21.11
C SER A 1177 17.41 -10.18 22.49
N VAL A 1178 16.24 -9.56 22.58
CA VAL A 1178 15.50 -9.31 23.81
C VAL A 1178 14.24 -10.15 23.83
N THR A 1179 14.05 -10.92 24.89
CA THR A 1179 12.83 -11.68 25.15
C THR A 1179 12.15 -11.12 26.39
N VAL A 1180 10.88 -10.70 26.30
CA VAL A 1180 10.05 -10.31 27.45
C VAL A 1180 9.02 -11.39 27.71
N THR A 1181 9.08 -12.01 28.88
CA THR A 1181 8.11 -13.00 29.35
C THR A 1181 7.27 -12.45 30.50
N THR A 1182 6.14 -13.08 30.80
CA THR A 1182 5.35 -12.76 31.99
C THR A 1182 4.96 -14.01 32.77
N MET A 1183 4.68 -13.84 34.06
CA MET A 1183 4.07 -14.86 34.90
C MET A 1183 2.77 -14.31 35.52
N PRO A 1184 1.58 -14.85 35.14
CA PRO A 1184 1.36 -15.93 34.17
C PRO A 1184 1.72 -15.53 32.71
N PRO A 1185 2.03 -16.50 31.82
CA PRO A 1185 2.40 -16.23 30.42
C PRO A 1185 1.21 -15.76 29.58
N GLY A 1186 1.48 -15.10 28.44
CA GLY A 1186 0.45 -14.63 27.51
C GLY A 1186 -0.12 -13.24 27.80
N ILE A 1187 0.35 -12.55 28.85
CA ILE A 1187 0.08 -11.12 29.04
C ILE A 1187 0.69 -10.36 27.88
N SER A 1188 -0.07 -9.42 27.29
CA SER A 1188 0.43 -8.59 26.20
C SER A 1188 1.53 -7.68 26.72
N VAL A 1189 2.70 -7.79 26.11
CA VAL A 1189 3.88 -6.98 26.41
C VAL A 1189 4.34 -6.27 25.15
N GLY A 1190 5.16 -5.25 25.30
CA GLY A 1190 5.76 -4.50 24.21
C GLY A 1190 7.28 -4.45 24.32
N VAL A 1191 7.96 -4.36 23.18
CA VAL A 1191 9.35 -3.95 23.05
C VAL A 1191 9.40 -2.93 21.90
N ASP A 1192 9.57 -1.65 22.24
CA ASP A 1192 9.39 -0.50 21.36
C ASP A 1192 8.02 -0.50 20.65
N SER A 1193 8.02 -0.57 19.32
CA SER A 1193 6.82 -0.59 18.48
C SER A 1193 6.24 -2.00 18.30
N LEU A 1194 6.95 -3.05 18.73
CA LEU A 1194 6.49 -4.43 18.67
C LEU A 1194 5.66 -4.73 19.92
N ALA A 1195 4.42 -5.19 19.73
CA ALA A 1195 3.53 -5.60 20.81
C ALA A 1195 2.93 -6.98 20.52
N GLY A 1196 2.84 -7.82 21.53
CA GLY A 1196 2.33 -9.18 21.39
C GLY A 1196 2.24 -9.92 22.73
N PRO A 1197 1.63 -11.11 22.75
CA PRO A 1197 1.60 -11.93 23.96
C PRO A 1197 3.02 -12.35 24.35
N SER A 1198 3.31 -12.36 25.65
CA SER A 1198 4.55 -12.91 26.17
C SER A 1198 4.60 -14.45 25.97
N PRO A 1199 5.76 -15.04 25.61
CA PRO A 1199 7.06 -14.40 25.40
C PRO A 1199 7.16 -13.64 24.07
N LEU A 1200 7.53 -12.35 24.15
CA LEU A 1200 7.76 -11.49 22.98
C LEU A 1200 9.26 -11.34 22.73
N LYS A 1201 9.72 -11.68 21.51
CA LYS A 1201 11.12 -11.51 21.10
C LYS A 1201 11.29 -10.32 20.16
N SER A 1202 12.32 -9.51 20.38
CA SER A 1202 12.68 -8.36 19.53
C SER A 1202 14.21 -8.22 19.42
N ILE A 1203 14.71 -7.63 18.32
CA ILE A 1203 16.13 -7.34 18.12
C ILE A 1203 16.34 -5.83 18.23
N VAL A 1204 17.27 -5.42 19.10
CA VAL A 1204 17.61 -4.01 19.34
C VAL A 1204 19.09 -3.76 19.07
N ILE A 1205 19.49 -2.52 18.82
CA ILE A 1205 20.90 -2.15 18.58
C ILE A 1205 21.63 -1.94 19.92
N VAL A 1206 22.86 -2.43 20.03
CA VAL A 1206 23.71 -2.19 21.20
C VAL A 1206 23.92 -0.68 21.37
N GLY A 1207 23.71 -0.18 22.58
CA GLY A 1207 23.77 1.23 22.92
C GLY A 1207 22.48 2.00 22.62
N ALA A 1208 21.52 1.44 21.87
CA ALA A 1208 20.23 2.08 21.65
C ALA A 1208 19.37 2.01 22.91
N LYS A 1209 18.58 3.05 23.16
CA LYS A 1209 17.54 3.04 24.19
C LYS A 1209 16.29 2.44 23.58
N PHE A 1210 15.84 1.34 24.13
CA PHE A 1210 14.58 0.73 23.77
C PHE A 1210 13.71 0.56 25.01
N THR A 1211 12.41 0.46 24.82
CA THR A 1211 11.46 0.41 25.91
C THR A 1211 10.72 -0.92 25.89
N ALA A 1212 10.87 -1.73 26.93
CA ALA A 1212 9.94 -2.85 27.12
C ALA A 1212 8.77 -2.38 27.98
N ASN A 1213 7.57 -2.52 27.45
CA ASN A 1213 6.34 -2.12 28.10
C ASN A 1213 5.63 -3.37 28.63
N VAL A 1214 5.29 -3.36 29.92
CA VAL A 1214 4.39 -4.35 30.51
C VAL A 1214 3.26 -3.61 31.22
N PRO A 1215 2.02 -4.05 31.07
CA PRO A 1215 0.87 -3.35 31.66
C PRO A 1215 0.95 -3.40 33.19
N SER A 1216 0.52 -2.32 33.86
CA SER A 1216 0.42 -2.30 35.33
C SER A 1216 -0.60 -3.29 35.87
N GLU A 1217 -1.63 -3.59 35.07
CA GLU A 1217 -2.66 -4.56 35.38
C GLU A 1217 -3.04 -5.32 34.11
N SER A 1218 -3.16 -6.65 34.20
CA SER A 1218 -3.64 -7.50 33.12
C SER A 1218 -4.65 -8.50 33.66
N GLY A 1219 -5.93 -8.19 33.49
CA GLY A 1219 -7.01 -8.92 34.15
C GLY A 1219 -6.98 -8.69 35.66
N ARG A 1220 -6.98 -9.78 36.45
CA ARG A 1220 -6.81 -9.72 37.93
C ARG A 1220 -5.35 -9.67 38.36
N ASN A 1221 -4.42 -9.77 37.42
CA ASN A 1221 -3.01 -9.82 37.76
C ASN A 1221 -2.48 -8.39 37.80
N THR A 1222 -2.09 -7.91 38.96
CA THR A 1222 -1.38 -6.63 39.15
C THR A 1222 0.11 -6.88 39.04
N PHE A 1223 0.81 -6.06 38.27
CA PHE A 1223 2.25 -6.12 38.14
C PHE A 1223 2.88 -5.96 39.53
N LYS A 1224 3.77 -6.88 39.88
CA LYS A 1224 4.43 -6.87 41.19
C LYS A 1224 5.87 -6.42 41.06
N PHE A 1225 6.66 -7.16 40.29
CA PHE A 1225 8.05 -6.83 40.06
C PHE A 1225 8.58 -7.50 38.79
N TRP A 1226 9.69 -6.97 38.29
CA TRP A 1226 10.56 -7.66 37.35
C TRP A 1226 11.50 -8.61 38.09
N ASP A 1227 11.95 -9.68 37.45
CA ASP A 1227 12.94 -10.65 37.96
C ASP A 1227 14.28 -10.06 38.43
N ASP A 1228 14.54 -8.77 38.16
CA ASP A 1228 15.63 -7.99 38.74
C ASP A 1228 15.21 -7.12 39.96
N ASN A 1229 14.15 -7.52 40.67
CA ASN A 1229 13.63 -6.93 41.91
C ASN A 1229 13.17 -5.46 41.84
N ARG A 1230 12.65 -5.01 40.69
CA ARG A 1230 12.12 -3.64 40.51
C ARG A 1230 10.60 -3.60 40.51
N ASN A 1231 10.01 -2.61 41.20
CA ASN A 1231 8.58 -2.57 41.55
C ASN A 1231 7.72 -1.59 40.73
N ALA A 1232 8.17 -1.16 39.54
CA ALA A 1232 7.44 -0.20 38.70
C ALA A 1232 6.95 -0.83 37.37
N PRO A 1233 5.63 -0.84 37.08
CA PRO A 1233 5.10 -1.23 35.77
C PRO A 1233 5.28 -0.13 34.71
N GLY A 1234 5.13 -0.48 33.43
CA GLY A 1234 5.11 0.47 32.31
C GLY A 1234 6.37 0.47 31.42
N ASP A 1235 6.57 1.58 30.72
CA ASP A 1235 7.66 1.83 29.77
C ASP A 1235 9.03 1.73 30.48
N ARG A 1236 9.67 0.57 30.36
CA ARG A 1236 10.99 0.35 30.93
C ARG A 1236 12.08 0.60 29.89
N PRO A 1237 12.83 1.71 29.97
CA PRO A 1237 13.96 1.93 29.10
C PRO A 1237 15.09 0.97 29.49
N PHE A 1238 15.61 0.29 28.49
CA PHE A 1238 16.76 -0.57 28.56
C PHE A 1238 17.80 -0.07 27.58
N GLN A 1239 19.06 -0.25 27.97
CA GLN A 1239 20.19 0.04 27.12
C GLN A 1239 21.23 -1.03 27.39
N PHE A 1240 21.72 -1.67 26.34
CA PHE A 1240 22.74 -2.70 26.45
C PHE A 1240 24.08 -2.19 25.95
N ASN A 1241 25.15 -2.49 26.68
CA ASN A 1241 26.50 -2.06 26.30
C ASN A 1241 27.28 -3.14 25.54
N LYS A 1242 26.70 -4.36 25.41
CA LYS A 1242 27.30 -5.52 24.73
C LYS A 1242 26.22 -6.29 23.95
N ALA A 1243 26.64 -6.92 22.85
CA ALA A 1243 25.81 -7.85 22.07
C ALA A 1243 25.44 -9.11 22.88
N GLY A 1244 24.37 -9.79 22.49
CA GLY A 1244 23.97 -11.09 23.07
C GLY A 1244 22.45 -11.27 23.19
N THR A 1245 22.03 -12.21 24.03
CA THR A 1245 20.61 -12.48 24.32
C THR A 1245 20.26 -12.10 25.76
N ARG A 1246 19.07 -11.53 25.95
CA ARG A 1246 18.57 -11.09 27.25
C ARG A 1246 17.10 -11.45 27.40
N THR A 1247 16.74 -12.04 28.54
CA THR A 1247 15.37 -12.34 28.89
C THR A 1247 14.98 -11.53 30.12
N TYR A 1248 13.79 -10.93 30.10
CA TYR A 1248 13.20 -10.25 31.24
C TYR A 1248 11.85 -10.87 31.57
N ASN A 1249 11.65 -11.19 32.84
CA ASN A 1249 10.41 -11.79 33.30
C ASN A 1249 9.64 -10.78 34.16
N ALA A 1250 8.46 -10.37 33.73
CA ALA A 1250 7.55 -9.56 34.53
C ALA A 1250 6.61 -10.46 35.34
N VAL A 1251 6.66 -10.33 36.67
CA VAL A 1251 5.88 -11.13 37.60
C VAL A 1251 4.67 -10.34 38.05
N TYR A 1252 3.51 -10.99 37.97
CA TYR A 1252 2.24 -10.44 38.41
C TYR A 1252 1.68 -11.25 39.58
N THR A 1253 0.98 -10.59 40.49
CA THR A 1253 0.22 -11.21 41.57
C THR A 1253 -1.27 -11.01 41.34
N ARG A 1254 -2.07 -12.03 41.67
CA ARG A 1254 -3.53 -11.96 41.61
C ARG A 1254 -4.15 -11.08 42.68
#